data_AF-A0A314ZEH9-F1
#
_entry.id   AF-A0A314ZEH9-F1
#
_cell.length_a   1.000
_cell.length_b   1.000
_cell.length_c   1.000
_cell.angle_alpha   90.00
_cell.angle_beta   90.00
_cell.angle_gamma   90.00
#
_symmetry.space_group_name_H-M   'P 1'
#
loop_
_entity.id
_entity.type
_entity.pdbx_description
1 polymer ?
#
loop_
_entity_poly.entity_id
_entity_poly.type
_entity_poly.pdbx_seq_one_letter_code
_entity_poly.pdbx_strand_id
1 'polypeptide(L)'
;MKLNTFEEQISELKFQEELMLQRSNYMGSQLAILMKEFDLSNSNFGASLLDQEKFLKDKEEALESQAECFMIDWCVKDFEALILTSELEQMAMHKVDMEREHITCCVMLEDLKKELILSKVDALLKEQSLLDEEVEFAHLQKEAQKERQDLLSQLNQSTLRITQINEVNKALEKDIQLLKDVALSNDALKGELGEVKQTEVKLSSHVQALEAEYQKLQEDLKMKEMNLELSARQISVLDQDNQRLQNDIRMLQTSSYGLQDALEKKDAELSRLSHLEMENESLKTEIGKLNTENSTTLKNLEEKNSEFASSLNRINVFDKENCRLQDEIISLEIHITNLETNLRVKSAELYELKQSESAIMEELCSKSQELQICLRKTNTLKEENVLFREELLSLKKSKDEFLTLSNVNSKKCIDSVETVDSVSNILRNILKGESFIIVDKMFQEICETGERISEFIEQVDCLESHAKELAELLRKDDVLKGLLFDLSMLQESASKNKDQQDEIEEILSSLEALEDELSAKSCELGQAIANSQMLETQLEEKTNVISTLELGILEERESVKLLSSENLELRAHMEDALEAKYYVEKELTERQKITESLKMELLEMSNALDQMNNSNESLRSNMHELASEKDLLHIEMLQLKEKLEREQARADEIEAIANEAQEIAELRKNYADDKEAEVKLLERSVEELERTVDVLENKVDIVKGEAERQRLHGEELELELHAVKHQMQNVENANADMKRYLDEKEKSLQEALQNIQILEKDIAEKDAEIAQFKAHISELNLHAEAQACEYKQKFKALESMAEQVRPEGHSAHATSSSKKSEKHATKSRGSGSPFKCIGLGLAQQIKSEKDEELTTSRVRIEELESLALSRQKEIFTLNSKLAAAESMTHDVIRDLLGVKLDMTTYVSLLDNQQVQKITEKARLHSVESEEKEQVVVKLKKQLNEFIQERQGWLEEIDRKQAELIAVQIGLEKLRQRDQFLKTENEMLKVENVNHKKKVMELEGEVNKLSGQQNLQQRIHHHAKIKEENHKLKVQNEELSTKLRRTEVILSRVKEELARFRASCGRNPYVDFDEEQRLSAKLKEAEEEKLQLAQKLLGLCTSVLKAAGITKPSTTINPSVAEEALEQIKNKVTSMDRELQDLKYKNKISSERIRLSELMPQASSPICTRTDETRQTPKRMSQAPYFSALDR
;
A
#
# COMPACT_ATOMS: atom_id res chain seq x y z
N MET A 1 -100.35 19.02 -21.31
CA MET A 1 -99.62 17.74 -21.29
C MET A 1 -98.30 17.84 -22.04
N LYS A 2 -98.17 17.55 -23.35
CA LYS A 2 -96.84 17.50 -24.01
C LYS A 2 -95.95 18.75 -23.84
N LEU A 3 -96.54 19.95 -23.71
CA LEU A 3 -95.75 21.18 -23.51
C LEU A 3 -95.09 21.24 -22.12
N ASN A 4 -95.86 20.98 -21.05
CA ASN A 4 -95.37 20.97 -19.68
C ASN A 4 -94.17 20.03 -19.50
N THR A 5 -94.21 18.85 -20.13
CA THR A 5 -93.12 17.85 -20.03
C THR A 5 -91.81 18.35 -20.66
N PHE A 6 -91.88 19.19 -21.70
CA PHE A 6 -90.69 19.84 -22.26
C PHE A 6 -90.19 20.99 -21.38
N GLU A 7 -91.09 21.75 -20.76
CA GLU A 7 -90.76 22.85 -19.84
C GLU A 7 -90.10 22.34 -18.55
N GLU A 8 -90.57 21.20 -18.05
CA GLU A 8 -90.01 20.43 -16.92
C GLU A 8 -88.62 19.87 -17.29
N GLN A 9 -88.46 19.26 -18.46
CA GLN A 9 -87.15 18.80 -18.97
C GLN A 9 -86.13 19.93 -19.20
N ILE A 10 -86.57 21.10 -19.69
CA ILE A 10 -85.70 22.28 -19.84
C ILE A 10 -85.30 22.85 -18.48
N SER A 11 -86.16 22.73 -17.46
CA SER A 11 -85.86 23.15 -16.09
C SER A 11 -84.85 22.22 -15.43
N GLU A 12 -85.00 20.90 -15.61
CA GLU A 12 -84.05 19.89 -15.13
C GLU A 12 -82.67 20.05 -15.82
N LEU A 13 -82.63 20.28 -17.13
CA LEU A 13 -81.39 20.53 -17.86
C LEU A 13 -80.67 21.79 -17.39
N LYS A 14 -81.40 22.88 -17.08
CA LYS A 14 -80.82 24.10 -16.50
C LYS A 14 -80.29 23.86 -15.08
N PHE A 15 -81.00 23.09 -14.27
CA PHE A 15 -80.52 22.70 -12.94
C PHE A 15 -79.24 21.86 -13.04
N GLN A 16 -79.17 20.94 -14.00
CA GLN A 16 -77.97 20.15 -14.29
C GLN A 16 -76.79 21.01 -14.80
N GLU A 17 -77.05 22.00 -15.66
CA GLU A 17 -76.06 22.95 -16.15
C GLU A 17 -75.49 23.81 -15.02
N GLU A 18 -76.35 24.38 -14.16
CA GLU A 18 -75.98 25.12 -12.95
C GLU A 18 -75.14 24.26 -12.00
N LEU A 19 -75.53 22.99 -11.77
CA LEU A 19 -74.77 22.05 -10.93
C LEU A 19 -73.39 21.72 -11.51
N MET A 20 -73.27 21.59 -12.85
CA MET A 20 -71.99 21.41 -13.52
C MET A 20 -71.11 22.66 -13.47
N LEU A 21 -71.70 23.86 -13.59
CA LEU A 21 -70.98 25.13 -13.45
C LEU A 21 -70.43 25.31 -12.03
N GLN A 22 -71.22 25.02 -11.00
CA GLN A 22 -70.77 25.05 -9.61
C GLN A 22 -69.65 24.02 -9.37
N ARG A 23 -69.76 22.81 -9.91
CA ARG A 23 -68.69 21.79 -9.85
C ARG A 23 -67.43 22.24 -10.59
N SER A 24 -67.56 22.90 -11.74
CA SER A 24 -66.44 23.46 -12.51
C SER A 24 -65.70 24.55 -11.71
N ASN A 25 -66.45 25.50 -11.14
CA ASN A 25 -65.91 26.57 -10.29
C ASN A 25 -65.20 25.99 -9.05
N TYR A 26 -65.76 24.96 -8.41
CA TYR A 26 -65.13 24.27 -7.29
C TYR A 26 -63.81 23.61 -7.70
N MET A 27 -63.78 22.87 -8.81
CA MET A 27 -62.54 22.26 -9.34
C MET A 27 -61.49 23.31 -9.70
N GLY A 28 -61.90 24.46 -10.28
CA GLY A 28 -61.01 25.58 -10.55
C GLY A 28 -60.42 26.19 -9.28
N SER A 29 -61.21 26.30 -8.20
CA SER A 29 -60.71 26.78 -6.91
C SER A 29 -59.70 25.81 -6.27
N GLN A 30 -59.94 24.51 -6.35
CA GLN A 30 -59.02 23.48 -5.86
C GLN A 30 -57.72 23.42 -6.67
N LEU A 31 -57.80 23.59 -7.99
CA LEU A 31 -56.61 23.67 -8.85
C LEU A 31 -55.76 24.91 -8.50
N ALA A 32 -56.39 26.05 -8.19
CA ALA A 32 -55.69 27.26 -7.78
C ALA A 32 -55.08 27.18 -6.37
N ILE A 33 -55.58 26.29 -5.50
CA ILE A 33 -54.95 25.96 -4.21
C ILE A 33 -53.74 25.06 -4.44
N LEU A 34 -53.90 23.95 -5.18
CA LEU A 34 -52.83 23.03 -5.53
C LEU A 34 -51.65 23.71 -6.24
N MET A 35 -51.91 24.68 -7.14
CA MET A 35 -50.85 25.48 -7.76
C MET A 35 -50.04 26.27 -6.71
N LYS A 36 -50.70 26.91 -5.74
CA LYS A 36 -50.02 27.67 -4.68
C LYS A 36 -49.23 26.77 -3.73
N GLU A 37 -49.75 25.60 -3.41
CA GLU A 37 -49.05 24.59 -2.60
C GLU A 37 -47.82 24.05 -3.33
N PHE A 38 -47.92 23.83 -4.64
CA PHE A 38 -46.80 23.44 -5.50
C PHE A 38 -45.74 24.54 -5.62
N ASP A 39 -46.15 25.79 -5.87
CA ASP A 39 -45.25 26.95 -5.91
C ASP A 39 -44.52 27.15 -4.57
N LEU A 40 -45.23 27.01 -3.44
CA LEU A 40 -44.64 27.08 -2.10
C LEU A 40 -43.69 25.91 -1.83
N SER A 41 -44.03 24.70 -2.26
CA SER A 41 -43.16 23.51 -2.17
C SER A 41 -41.87 23.71 -2.98
N ASN A 42 -41.96 24.24 -4.20
CA ASN A 42 -40.80 24.55 -5.03
C ASN A 42 -39.95 25.67 -4.41
N SER A 43 -40.57 26.70 -3.82
CA SER A 43 -39.85 27.76 -3.10
C SER A 43 -39.09 27.21 -1.89
N ASN A 44 -39.69 26.29 -1.13
CA ASN A 44 -39.05 25.65 0.02
C ASN A 44 -37.92 24.69 -0.41
N PHE A 45 -38.09 23.98 -1.53
CA PHE A 45 -37.05 23.14 -2.10
C PHE A 45 -35.86 23.97 -2.62
N GLY A 46 -36.13 25.10 -3.28
CA GLY A 46 -35.09 26.05 -3.71
C GLY A 46 -34.33 26.67 -2.54
N ALA A 47 -35.01 27.01 -1.44
CA ALA A 47 -34.35 27.46 -0.21
C ALA A 47 -33.46 26.35 0.39
N SER A 48 -33.97 25.11 0.49
CA SER A 48 -33.20 23.98 1.00
C SER A 48 -31.98 23.64 0.13
N LEU A 49 -32.04 23.88 -1.18
CA LEU A 49 -30.88 23.73 -2.08
C LEU A 49 -29.86 24.84 -1.88
N LEU A 50 -30.29 26.10 -1.66
CA LEU A 50 -29.39 27.21 -1.35
C LEU A 50 -28.68 27.01 0.01
N ASP A 51 -29.40 26.53 1.02
CA ASP A 51 -28.79 26.18 2.32
C ASP A 51 -27.79 25.01 2.19
N GLN A 52 -28.07 24.04 1.30
CA GLN A 52 -27.15 22.93 1.01
C GLN A 52 -25.93 23.37 0.19
N GLU A 53 -26.11 24.21 -0.82
CA GLU A 53 -25.02 24.83 -1.60
C GLU A 53 -24.12 25.66 -0.68
N LYS A 54 -24.71 26.46 0.22
CA LYS A 54 -23.97 27.19 1.23
C LYS A 54 -23.22 26.27 2.18
N PHE A 55 -23.85 25.22 2.72
CA PHE A 55 -23.16 24.27 3.61
C PHE A 55 -22.00 23.54 2.92
N LEU A 56 -22.13 23.21 1.63
CA LEU A 56 -21.04 22.64 0.84
C LEU A 56 -19.89 23.65 0.67
N LYS A 57 -20.20 24.93 0.44
CA LYS A 57 -19.20 25.99 0.30
C LYS A 57 -18.50 26.36 1.62
N ASP A 58 -19.26 26.50 2.71
CA ASP A 58 -18.73 26.71 4.06
C ASP A 58 -17.80 25.53 4.45
N LYS A 59 -18.03 24.32 3.92
CA LYS A 59 -17.17 23.13 4.08
C LYS A 59 -15.97 23.10 3.12
N GLU A 60 -16.10 23.62 1.90
CA GLU A 60 -15.00 23.78 0.93
C GLU A 60 -13.96 24.76 1.47
N GLU A 61 -14.39 25.93 1.95
CA GLU A 61 -13.55 26.97 2.57
C GLU A 61 -12.85 26.45 3.85
N ALA A 62 -13.52 25.59 4.63
CA ALA A 62 -12.93 24.94 5.80
C ALA A 62 -11.87 23.88 5.43
N LEU A 63 -12.06 23.14 4.33
CA LEU A 63 -11.08 22.17 3.82
C LEU A 63 -9.86 22.86 3.18
N GLU A 64 -10.08 23.97 2.46
CA GLU A 64 -9.00 24.81 1.91
C GLU A 64 -8.17 25.42 3.04
N SER A 65 -8.81 25.99 4.06
CA SER A 65 -8.16 26.47 5.29
C SER A 65 -7.35 25.37 6.00
N GLN A 66 -7.90 24.15 6.09
CA GLN A 66 -7.21 23.02 6.69
C GLN A 66 -5.98 22.58 5.86
N ALA A 67 -6.07 22.62 4.53
CA ALA A 67 -4.97 22.34 3.63
C ALA A 67 -3.86 23.40 3.73
N GLU A 68 -4.21 24.69 3.84
CA GLU A 68 -3.24 25.76 4.12
C GLU A 68 -2.52 25.55 5.45
N CYS A 69 -3.24 25.20 6.53
CA CYS A 69 -2.62 24.87 7.82
C CYS A 69 -1.64 23.70 7.72
N PHE A 70 -1.98 22.61 7.01
CA PHE A 70 -1.06 21.49 6.81
C PHE A 70 0.15 21.86 5.95
N MET A 71 -0.02 22.70 4.92
CA MET A 71 1.10 23.21 4.11
C MET A 71 2.05 24.08 4.94
N ILE A 72 1.52 24.92 5.84
CA ILE A 72 2.33 25.76 6.74
C ILE A 72 3.10 24.89 7.74
N ASP A 73 2.44 23.92 8.39
CA ASP A 73 3.06 22.97 9.32
C ASP A 73 4.17 22.14 8.64
N TRP A 74 3.95 21.70 7.40
CA TRP A 74 4.97 21.03 6.61
C TRP A 74 6.17 21.94 6.32
N CYS A 75 5.93 23.17 5.83
CA CYS A 75 7.02 24.12 5.55
C CYS A 75 7.81 24.51 6.81
N VAL A 76 7.17 24.63 7.97
CA VAL A 76 7.86 24.86 9.25
C VAL A 76 8.79 23.69 9.58
N LYS A 77 8.34 22.44 9.42
CA LYS A 77 9.16 21.24 9.66
C LYS A 77 10.32 21.10 8.68
N ASP A 78 10.13 21.47 7.41
CA ASP A 78 11.24 21.55 6.45
C ASP A 78 12.28 22.62 6.83
N PHE A 79 11.85 23.77 7.38
CA PHE A 79 12.76 24.79 7.90
C PHE A 79 13.48 24.36 9.18
N GLU A 80 12.79 23.69 10.13
CA GLU A 80 13.40 23.12 11.33
C GLU A 80 14.45 22.05 10.98
N ALA A 81 14.14 21.18 10.02
CA ALA A 81 15.08 20.18 9.51
C ALA A 81 16.32 20.82 8.85
N LEU A 82 16.14 21.91 8.10
CA LEU A 82 17.25 22.70 7.52
C LEU A 82 18.13 23.34 8.60
N ILE A 83 17.54 23.92 9.65
CA ILE A 83 18.26 24.52 10.78
C ILE A 83 19.07 23.44 11.51
N LEU A 84 18.43 22.34 11.91
CA LEU A 84 19.09 21.22 12.59
C LEU A 84 20.20 20.59 11.74
N THR A 85 20.05 20.56 10.42
CA THR A 85 21.10 20.09 9.50
C THR A 85 22.29 21.05 9.46
N SER A 86 22.05 22.36 9.44
CA SER A 86 23.12 23.37 9.50
C SER A 86 23.87 23.38 10.84
N GLU A 87 23.15 23.18 11.95
CA GLU A 87 23.76 23.03 13.28
C GLU A 87 24.61 21.76 13.38
N LEU A 88 24.15 20.64 12.82
CA LEU A 88 24.93 19.40 12.72
C LEU A 88 26.18 19.57 11.83
N GLU A 89 26.09 20.31 10.73
CA GLU A 89 27.23 20.61 9.86
C GLU A 89 28.28 21.49 10.57
N GLN A 90 27.83 22.52 11.29
CA GLN A 90 28.72 23.36 12.12
C GLN A 90 29.36 22.57 13.26
N MET A 91 28.60 21.69 13.93
CA MET A 91 29.13 20.82 14.98
C MET A 91 30.14 19.79 14.42
N ALA A 92 29.90 19.25 13.23
CA ALA A 92 30.84 18.38 12.54
C ALA A 92 32.13 19.11 12.14
N MET A 93 32.04 20.36 11.68
CA MET A 93 33.20 21.20 11.38
C MET A 93 34.03 21.49 12.64
N HIS A 94 33.38 21.93 13.73
CA HIS A 94 34.05 22.18 15.01
C HIS A 94 34.71 20.90 15.58
N LYS A 95 34.07 19.74 15.40
CA LYS A 95 34.66 18.45 15.77
C LYS A 95 35.92 18.15 14.95
N VAL A 96 35.88 18.34 13.62
CA VAL A 96 37.04 18.12 12.74
C VAL A 96 38.19 19.08 13.06
N ASP A 97 37.90 20.31 13.45
CA ASP A 97 38.91 21.27 13.91
C ASP A 97 39.51 20.87 15.27
N MET A 98 38.70 20.47 16.25
CA MET A 98 39.18 19.89 17.52
C MET A 98 40.01 18.61 17.32
N GLU A 99 39.62 17.72 16.41
CA GLU A 99 40.39 16.51 16.08
C GLU A 99 41.74 16.89 15.45
N ARG A 100 41.79 17.94 14.61
CA ARG A 100 43.04 18.46 14.04
C ARG A 100 43.95 19.09 15.10
N GLU A 101 43.40 19.85 16.04
CA GLU A 101 44.15 20.39 17.18
C GLU A 101 44.67 19.27 18.08
N HIS A 102 43.84 18.29 18.43
CA HIS A 102 44.24 17.12 19.23
C HIS A 102 45.36 16.32 18.54
N ILE A 103 45.25 16.05 17.23
CA ILE A 103 46.33 15.42 16.44
C ILE A 103 47.61 16.26 16.49
N THR A 104 47.51 17.58 16.37
CA THR A 104 48.66 18.51 16.44
C THR A 104 49.33 18.46 17.81
N CYS A 105 48.55 18.48 18.90
CA CYS A 105 49.04 18.32 20.26
C CYS A 105 49.70 16.95 20.46
N CYS A 106 49.12 15.85 19.96
CA CYS A 106 49.73 14.51 20.03
C CYS A 106 51.06 14.44 19.27
N VAL A 107 51.17 15.08 18.10
CA VAL A 107 52.44 15.16 17.35
C VAL A 107 53.48 15.94 18.15
N MET A 108 53.14 17.12 18.67
CA MET A 108 54.05 17.91 19.52
C MET A 108 54.49 17.16 20.79
N LEU A 109 53.60 16.35 21.39
CA LEU A 109 53.89 15.58 22.60
C LEU A 109 54.78 14.37 22.29
N GLU A 110 54.59 13.69 21.15
CA GLU A 110 55.53 12.68 20.65
C GLU A 110 56.87 13.27 20.22
N ASP A 111 56.93 14.47 19.65
CA ASP A 111 58.18 15.15 19.31
C ASP A 111 58.94 15.60 20.56
N LEU A 112 58.26 16.19 21.55
CA LEU A 112 58.83 16.48 22.87
C LEU A 112 59.35 15.20 23.56
N LYS A 113 58.62 14.09 23.43
CA LYS A 113 59.04 12.77 23.92
C LYS A 113 60.26 12.23 23.17
N LYS A 114 60.37 12.44 21.85
CA LYS A 114 61.58 12.12 21.08
C LYS A 114 62.75 12.99 21.53
N GLU A 115 62.59 14.30 21.72
CA GLU A 115 63.64 15.18 22.23
C GLU A 115 64.08 14.79 23.64
N LEU A 116 63.16 14.44 24.53
CA LEU A 116 63.47 13.98 25.89
C LEU A 116 64.23 12.64 25.88
N ILE A 117 63.82 11.70 25.02
CA ILE A 117 64.52 10.42 24.82
C ILE A 117 65.91 10.67 24.21
N LEU A 118 66.02 11.49 23.17
CA LEU A 118 67.29 11.85 22.55
C LEU A 118 68.22 12.52 23.55
N SER A 119 67.77 13.54 24.30
CA SER A 119 68.54 14.22 25.34
C SER A 119 69.03 13.25 26.42
N LYS A 120 68.20 12.29 26.84
CA LYS A 120 68.57 11.28 27.84
C LYS A 120 69.51 10.21 27.29
N VAL A 121 69.38 9.83 26.02
CA VAL A 121 70.32 8.97 25.30
C VAL A 121 71.64 9.70 25.10
N ASP A 122 71.65 10.98 24.76
CA ASP A 122 72.84 11.82 24.61
C ASP A 122 73.60 12.00 25.93
N ALA A 123 72.88 12.11 27.05
CA ALA A 123 73.45 12.14 28.40
C ALA A 123 74.10 10.79 28.75
N LEU A 124 73.37 9.68 28.55
CA LEU A 124 73.90 8.33 28.79
C LEU A 124 75.05 7.97 27.84
N LEU A 125 75.01 8.42 26.58
CA LEU A 125 76.10 8.22 25.62
C LEU A 125 77.32 9.08 25.94
N LYS A 126 77.18 10.26 26.56
CA LYS A 126 78.33 11.02 27.09
C LYS A 126 78.94 10.35 28.31
N GLU A 127 78.11 9.84 29.22
CA GLU A 127 78.56 9.10 30.40
C GLU A 127 79.26 7.78 30.00
N GLN A 128 78.69 7.05 29.04
CA GLN A 128 79.27 5.87 28.40
C GLN A 128 80.55 6.21 27.63
N SER A 129 80.58 7.29 26.83
CA SER A 129 81.74 7.71 26.04
C SER A 129 82.94 8.11 26.90
N LEU A 130 82.72 8.71 28.09
CA LEU A 130 83.81 9.00 29.02
C LEU A 130 84.39 7.71 29.64
N LEU A 131 83.54 6.73 29.92
CA LEU A 131 83.96 5.43 30.42
C LEU A 131 84.69 4.60 29.34
N ASP A 132 84.18 4.64 28.11
CA ASP A 132 84.75 3.96 26.96
C ASP A 132 86.04 4.64 26.47
N GLU A 133 86.21 5.96 26.60
CA GLU A 133 87.51 6.63 26.37
C GLU A 133 88.59 6.19 27.38
N GLU A 134 88.27 6.05 28.68
CA GLU A 134 89.21 5.48 29.67
C GLU A 134 89.55 4.01 29.36
N VAL A 135 88.58 3.22 28.89
CA VAL A 135 88.78 1.80 28.55
C VAL A 135 89.53 1.63 27.23
N GLU A 136 89.22 2.39 26.18
CA GLU A 136 89.95 2.38 24.90
C GLU A 136 91.40 2.83 25.11
N PHE A 137 91.67 3.87 25.89
CA PHE A 137 93.04 4.29 26.18
C PHE A 137 93.86 3.16 26.84
N ALA A 138 93.24 2.39 27.74
CA ALA A 138 93.83 1.21 28.36
C ALA A 138 93.91 -0.03 27.42
N HIS A 139 93.02 -0.14 26.43
CA HIS A 139 93.01 -1.25 25.46
C HIS A 139 93.98 -1.02 24.31
N LEU A 140 93.95 0.14 23.67
CA LEU A 140 94.81 0.52 22.54
C LEU A 140 96.30 0.46 22.90
N GLN A 141 96.68 0.82 24.13
CA GLN A 141 98.05 0.67 24.63
C GLN A 141 98.51 -0.81 24.74
N LYS A 142 97.58 -1.75 24.95
CA LYS A 142 97.85 -3.21 24.92
C LYS A 142 97.74 -3.81 23.51
N GLU A 143 96.84 -3.28 22.69
CA GLU A 143 96.50 -3.86 21.39
C GLU A 143 97.52 -3.49 20.30
N ALA A 144 98.01 -2.24 20.29
CA ALA A 144 99.12 -1.83 19.43
C ALA A 144 100.41 -2.62 19.68
N GLN A 145 100.57 -3.17 20.90
CA GLN A 145 101.68 -4.07 21.27
C GLN A 145 101.47 -5.50 20.72
N LYS A 146 100.23 -5.89 20.39
CA LYS A 146 99.80 -7.26 20.05
C LYS A 146 99.53 -7.44 18.55
N GLU A 147 98.83 -6.51 17.88
CA GLU A 147 98.61 -6.56 16.43
C GLU A 147 99.92 -6.59 15.65
N ARG A 148 100.92 -5.85 16.13
CA ARG A 148 102.28 -5.83 15.58
C ARG A 148 102.98 -7.20 15.60
N GLN A 149 102.48 -8.14 16.40
CA GLN A 149 103.00 -9.50 16.52
C GLN A 149 102.16 -10.52 15.72
N ASP A 150 100.84 -10.32 15.58
CA ASP A 150 99.95 -11.22 14.80
C ASP A 150 99.86 -10.89 13.30
N LEU A 151 99.96 -9.63 12.88
CA LEU A 151 100.03 -9.30 11.44
C LEU A 151 101.26 -9.91 10.75
N LEU A 152 102.33 -10.15 11.52
CA LEU A 152 103.57 -10.78 11.08
C LEU A 152 103.45 -12.32 11.01
N SER A 153 102.49 -12.92 11.73
CA SER A 153 102.22 -14.37 11.67
C SER A 153 101.23 -14.73 10.55
N GLN A 154 100.16 -13.96 10.37
CA GLN A 154 99.09 -14.28 9.41
C GLN A 154 99.48 -14.06 7.94
N LEU A 155 100.29 -13.04 7.63
CA LEU A 155 100.74 -12.76 6.24
C LEU A 155 101.56 -13.93 5.65
N ASN A 156 102.33 -14.62 6.50
CA ASN A 156 103.09 -15.81 6.12
C ASN A 156 102.19 -17.04 5.86
N GLN A 157 100.94 -17.05 6.35
CA GLN A 157 100.02 -18.18 6.24
C GLN A 157 98.98 -18.01 5.11
N SER A 158 98.56 -16.78 4.81
CA SER A 158 97.67 -16.47 3.67
C SER A 158 98.35 -16.71 2.32
N THR A 159 99.64 -16.38 2.23
CA THR A 159 100.51 -16.60 1.06
C THR A 159 100.53 -18.07 0.58
N LEU A 160 100.22 -19.04 1.45
CA LEU A 160 100.19 -20.47 1.13
C LEU A 160 98.84 -20.99 0.59
N ARG A 161 97.75 -20.20 0.69
CA ARG A 161 96.39 -20.64 0.27
C ARG A 161 95.97 -20.11 -1.11
N ILE A 162 96.45 -18.93 -1.51
CA ILE A 162 96.13 -18.31 -2.81
C ILE A 162 96.68 -19.14 -4.00
N THR A 163 97.72 -19.95 -3.76
CA THR A 163 98.30 -20.88 -4.74
C THR A 163 97.42 -22.09 -5.06
N GLN A 164 96.50 -22.51 -4.18
CA GLN A 164 95.72 -23.75 -4.37
C GLN A 164 94.36 -23.56 -5.07
N ILE A 165 93.75 -22.38 -4.97
CA ILE A 165 92.44 -22.12 -5.62
C ILE A 165 92.58 -21.80 -7.12
N ASN A 166 93.74 -21.26 -7.54
CA ASN A 166 94.02 -20.97 -8.95
C ASN A 166 94.19 -22.20 -9.85
N GLU A 167 94.27 -23.42 -9.30
CA GLU A 167 94.37 -24.65 -10.09
C GLU A 167 93.01 -25.12 -10.63
N VAL A 168 91.91 -24.84 -9.92
CA VAL A 168 90.56 -25.30 -10.30
C VAL A 168 90.02 -24.52 -11.51
N ASN A 169 90.30 -23.23 -11.60
CA ASN A 169 89.85 -22.38 -12.72
C ASN A 169 90.47 -22.75 -14.08
N LYS A 170 91.49 -23.62 -14.13
CA LYS A 170 92.08 -24.15 -15.37
C LYS A 170 91.39 -25.40 -15.93
N ALA A 171 90.35 -25.92 -15.26
CA ALA A 171 89.65 -27.13 -15.69
C ALA A 171 88.58 -26.89 -16.78
N LEU A 172 87.96 -25.71 -16.83
CA LEU A 172 86.83 -25.42 -17.74
C LEU A 172 87.25 -24.99 -19.15
N GLU A 173 88.54 -24.70 -19.38
CA GLU A 173 89.05 -24.09 -20.62
C GLU A 173 89.61 -25.14 -21.62
N LYS A 174 89.29 -26.42 -21.45
CA LYS A 174 89.87 -27.54 -22.22
C LYS A 174 88.94 -28.27 -23.19
N ASP A 175 87.62 -28.16 -23.03
CA ASP A 175 86.67 -28.95 -23.83
C ASP A 175 86.19 -28.25 -25.11
N ILE A 176 86.60 -27.00 -25.34
CA ILE A 176 86.29 -26.21 -26.56
C ILE A 176 87.50 -26.12 -27.50
N GLN A 177 88.39 -27.13 -27.51
CA GLN A 177 89.31 -27.35 -28.64
C GLN A 177 89.89 -28.78 -28.65
N LEU A 178 89.34 -29.67 -29.51
CA LEU A 178 90.07 -30.68 -30.31
C LEU A 178 89.13 -31.62 -31.09
N LEU A 179 89.45 -31.86 -32.36
CA LEU A 179 88.96 -32.92 -33.27
C LEU A 179 87.44 -33.00 -33.57
N LYS A 180 87.07 -32.60 -34.78
CA LYS A 180 87.05 -33.57 -35.90
C LYS A 180 87.05 -32.93 -37.28
N ASP A 181 88.20 -33.02 -37.94
CA ASP A 181 88.35 -32.83 -39.39
C ASP A 181 87.78 -34.02 -40.20
N VAL A 182 87.55 -33.76 -41.49
CA VAL A 182 87.85 -34.64 -42.66
C VAL A 182 87.92 -36.16 -42.35
N ALA A 183 86.99 -37.03 -42.73
CA ALA A 183 86.16 -37.14 -43.93
C ALA A 183 86.94 -37.33 -45.25
N LEU A 184 87.59 -38.49 -45.45
CA LEU A 184 87.88 -39.05 -46.79
C LEU A 184 88.21 -40.57 -46.77
N SER A 185 87.80 -41.27 -47.84
CA SER A 185 88.23 -42.60 -48.36
C SER A 185 87.15 -43.72 -48.39
N ASN A 186 86.84 -44.42 -49.49
CA ASN A 186 86.91 -44.07 -50.93
C ASN A 186 86.06 -45.02 -51.83
N ASP A 187 85.97 -44.70 -53.13
CA ASP A 187 85.89 -45.58 -54.34
C ASP A 187 84.57 -46.17 -54.94
N ALA A 188 84.32 -45.75 -56.20
CA ALA A 188 84.13 -46.56 -57.44
C ALA A 188 82.75 -46.82 -58.14
N LEU A 189 82.53 -46.05 -59.23
CA LEU A 189 82.19 -46.44 -60.63
C LEU A 189 80.78 -46.90 -61.13
N LYS A 190 80.30 -46.17 -62.16
CA LYS A 190 79.57 -46.57 -63.42
C LYS A 190 78.19 -47.29 -63.35
N GLY A 191 77.30 -47.19 -64.35
CA GLY A 191 77.35 -46.47 -65.64
C GLY A 191 76.08 -46.64 -66.50
N GLU A 192 76.11 -46.13 -67.74
CA GLU A 192 74.96 -45.89 -68.65
C GLU A 192 74.89 -46.91 -69.83
N LEU A 193 73.94 -46.96 -70.80
CA LEU A 193 72.80 -46.13 -71.26
C LEU A 193 71.86 -46.99 -72.17
N GLY A 194 70.57 -46.62 -72.39
CA GLY A 194 69.82 -47.13 -73.57
C GLY A 194 68.29 -46.92 -73.63
N GLU A 195 67.81 -46.16 -74.63
CA GLU A 195 66.37 -45.98 -74.95
C GLU A 195 65.94 -46.63 -76.28
N VAL A 196 64.65 -47.02 -76.32
CA VAL A 196 63.70 -47.19 -77.45
C VAL A 196 64.21 -47.03 -78.90
N LYS A 197 63.84 -47.99 -79.77
CA LYS A 197 63.55 -47.67 -81.19
C LYS A 197 62.50 -48.57 -81.84
N GLN A 198 61.83 -48.00 -82.85
CA GLN A 198 60.54 -48.45 -83.41
C GLN A 198 60.57 -48.33 -84.95
N THR A 199 60.76 -49.43 -85.69
CA THR A 199 60.53 -49.50 -87.16
C THR A 199 60.47 -50.95 -87.63
N GLU A 200 59.32 -51.42 -88.14
CA GLU A 200 59.30 -52.59 -89.05
C GLU A 200 58.03 -52.65 -89.93
N VAL A 201 56.88 -53.05 -89.37
CA VAL A 201 55.75 -53.58 -90.16
C VAL A 201 54.84 -52.47 -90.75
N LYS A 202 55.26 -51.84 -91.86
CA LYS A 202 54.50 -50.77 -92.53
C LYS A 202 54.29 -50.94 -94.05
N LEU A 203 54.41 -52.16 -94.59
CA LEU A 203 54.43 -52.40 -96.04
C LEU A 203 53.63 -53.59 -96.60
N SER A 204 52.65 -54.14 -95.85
CA SER A 204 51.83 -55.29 -96.29
C SER A 204 50.41 -54.92 -96.73
N SER A 205 50.18 -53.68 -97.17
CA SER A 205 48.87 -53.02 -97.11
C SER A 205 48.34 -52.45 -98.44
N HIS A 206 48.56 -53.14 -99.58
CA HIS A 206 48.22 -52.57 -100.89
C HIS A 206 47.62 -53.48 -101.98
N VAL A 207 47.52 -54.81 -101.80
CA VAL A 207 46.92 -55.69 -102.83
C VAL A 207 45.48 -56.11 -102.49
N GLN A 208 45.14 -56.27 -101.20
CA GLN A 208 43.77 -56.57 -100.75
C GLN A 208 42.79 -55.37 -100.84
N ALA A 209 43.25 -54.19 -101.26
CA ALA A 209 42.46 -52.96 -101.17
C ALA A 209 41.34 -52.86 -102.22
N LEU A 210 41.61 -53.23 -103.48
CA LEU A 210 40.73 -52.91 -104.61
C LEU A 210 39.56 -53.91 -104.81
N GLU A 211 39.75 -55.19 -104.49
CA GLU A 211 38.65 -56.18 -104.57
C GLU A 211 37.63 -56.00 -103.44
N ALA A 212 38.06 -55.47 -102.29
CA ALA A 212 37.17 -55.14 -101.17
C ALA A 212 36.23 -53.95 -101.49
N GLU A 213 36.67 -52.97 -102.28
CA GLU A 213 35.87 -51.76 -102.56
C GLU A 213 34.62 -52.04 -103.40
N TYR A 214 34.62 -53.06 -104.27
CA TYR A 214 33.45 -53.40 -105.09
C TYR A 214 32.33 -54.10 -104.28
N GLN A 215 32.67 -55.03 -103.38
CA GLN A 215 31.68 -55.59 -102.45
C GLN A 215 31.16 -54.54 -101.48
N LYS A 216 32.06 -53.75 -100.90
CA LYS A 216 31.73 -52.68 -99.95
C LYS A 216 30.69 -51.70 -100.51
N LEU A 217 30.78 -51.31 -101.78
CA LEU A 217 29.80 -50.40 -102.39
C LEU A 217 28.39 -51.02 -102.51
N GLN A 218 28.29 -52.34 -102.67
CA GLN A 218 27.02 -53.06 -102.72
C GLN A 218 26.40 -53.28 -101.33
N GLU A 219 27.25 -53.46 -100.31
CA GLU A 219 26.82 -53.51 -98.90
C GLU A 219 26.45 -52.13 -98.34
N ASP A 220 27.20 -51.08 -98.69
CA ASP A 220 26.92 -49.68 -98.31
C ASP A 220 25.54 -49.21 -98.80
N LEU A 221 25.07 -49.71 -99.96
CA LEU A 221 23.73 -49.37 -100.47
C LEU A 221 22.62 -50.00 -99.60
N LYS A 222 22.75 -51.29 -99.26
CA LYS A 222 21.82 -51.99 -98.36
C LYS A 222 21.88 -51.46 -96.93
N MET A 223 23.07 -51.11 -96.43
CA MET A 223 23.21 -50.42 -95.16
C MET A 223 22.50 -49.07 -95.19
N LYS A 224 22.59 -48.27 -96.27
CA LYS A 224 21.86 -47.00 -96.36
C LYS A 224 20.35 -47.16 -96.36
N GLU A 225 19.83 -48.19 -97.02
CA GLU A 225 18.40 -48.51 -97.02
C GLU A 225 17.90 -48.96 -95.62
N MET A 226 18.64 -49.88 -94.98
CA MET A 226 18.35 -50.31 -93.60
C MET A 226 18.56 -49.18 -92.57
N ASN A 227 19.54 -48.30 -92.77
CA ASN A 227 19.77 -47.12 -91.92
C ASN A 227 18.70 -46.05 -92.11
N LEU A 228 18.09 -45.92 -93.29
CA LEU A 228 16.92 -45.06 -93.50
C LEU A 228 15.69 -45.60 -92.75
N GLU A 229 15.46 -46.92 -92.76
CA GLU A 229 14.37 -47.52 -91.99
C GLU A 229 14.62 -47.43 -90.46
N LEU A 230 15.87 -47.66 -90.02
CA LEU A 230 16.28 -47.41 -88.63
C LEU A 230 16.15 -45.94 -88.24
N SER A 231 16.50 -45.00 -89.12
CA SER A 231 16.37 -43.57 -88.88
C SER A 231 14.90 -43.14 -88.80
N ALA A 232 14.02 -43.68 -89.65
CA ALA A 232 12.57 -43.46 -89.53
C ALA A 232 12.01 -44.00 -88.20
N ARG A 233 12.47 -45.17 -87.73
CA ARG A 233 12.12 -45.69 -86.40
C ARG A 233 12.70 -44.83 -85.28
N GLN A 234 13.93 -44.32 -85.41
CA GLN A 234 14.53 -43.37 -84.47
C GLN A 234 13.76 -42.04 -84.42
N ILE A 235 13.27 -41.53 -85.55
CA ILE A 235 12.42 -40.33 -85.57
C ILE A 235 11.10 -40.58 -84.83
N SER A 236 10.47 -41.75 -85.01
CA SER A 236 9.27 -42.14 -84.24
C SER A 236 9.53 -42.27 -82.73
N VAL A 237 10.70 -42.79 -82.33
CA VAL A 237 11.12 -42.82 -80.92
C VAL A 237 11.43 -41.42 -80.40
N LEU A 238 12.10 -40.57 -81.17
CA LEU A 238 12.36 -39.17 -80.81
C LEU A 238 11.07 -38.35 -80.70
N ASP A 239 10.02 -38.64 -81.47
CA ASP A 239 8.70 -38.03 -81.28
C ASP A 239 7.99 -38.54 -80.02
N GLN A 240 8.14 -39.80 -79.64
CA GLN A 240 7.68 -40.29 -78.33
C GLN A 240 8.46 -39.67 -77.18
N ASP A 241 9.79 -39.54 -77.29
CA ASP A 241 10.63 -38.87 -76.31
C ASP A 241 10.34 -37.37 -76.25
N ASN A 242 10.05 -36.70 -77.37
CA ASN A 242 9.58 -35.30 -77.40
C ASN A 242 8.23 -35.14 -76.70
N GLN A 243 7.27 -36.05 -76.93
CA GLN A 243 5.99 -36.03 -76.21
C GLN A 243 6.18 -36.30 -74.71
N ARG A 244 7.11 -37.19 -74.35
CA ARG A 244 7.48 -37.45 -72.96
C ARG A 244 8.10 -36.21 -72.32
N LEU A 245 9.10 -35.61 -72.96
CA LEU A 245 9.73 -34.36 -72.52
C LEU A 245 8.74 -33.20 -72.43
N GLN A 246 7.73 -33.11 -73.31
CA GLN A 246 6.66 -32.10 -73.18
C GLN A 246 5.76 -32.35 -71.96
N ASN A 247 5.48 -33.62 -71.62
CA ASN A 247 4.76 -33.97 -70.39
C ASN A 247 5.63 -33.72 -69.14
N ASP A 248 6.92 -34.07 -69.19
CA ASP A 248 7.88 -33.81 -68.11
C ASP A 248 8.08 -32.30 -67.91
N ILE A 249 8.13 -31.49 -68.98
CA ILE A 249 8.12 -30.02 -68.91
C ILE A 249 6.83 -29.51 -68.27
N ARG A 250 5.65 -30.08 -68.60
CA ARG A 250 4.38 -29.69 -67.98
C ARG A 250 4.33 -30.05 -66.48
N MET A 251 4.87 -31.21 -66.09
CA MET A 251 5.03 -31.61 -64.70
C MET A 251 6.04 -30.71 -63.96
N LEU A 252 7.15 -30.35 -64.60
CA LEU A 252 8.15 -29.41 -64.05
C LEU A 252 7.60 -27.99 -63.94
N GLN A 253 6.78 -27.53 -64.88
CA GLN A 253 6.05 -26.26 -64.77
C GLN A 253 5.05 -26.29 -63.61
N THR A 254 4.30 -27.37 -63.45
CA THR A 254 3.34 -27.54 -62.35
C THR A 254 4.06 -27.57 -61.00
N SER A 255 5.18 -28.29 -60.91
CA SER A 255 6.09 -28.30 -59.76
C SER A 255 6.69 -26.91 -59.50
N SER A 256 7.10 -26.18 -60.54
CA SER A 256 7.62 -24.82 -60.43
C SER A 256 6.57 -23.83 -59.91
N TYR A 257 5.29 -23.97 -60.28
CA TYR A 257 4.21 -23.17 -59.69
C TYR A 257 3.93 -23.55 -58.23
N GLY A 258 4.05 -24.83 -57.86
CA GLY A 258 3.99 -25.27 -56.46
C GLY A 258 5.18 -24.75 -55.62
N LEU A 259 6.38 -24.69 -56.20
CA LEU A 259 7.56 -24.11 -55.57
C LEU A 259 7.49 -22.58 -55.49
N GLN A 260 6.88 -21.92 -56.48
CA GLN A 260 6.58 -20.48 -56.46
C GLN A 260 5.62 -20.14 -55.30
N ASP A 261 4.49 -20.84 -55.19
CA ASP A 261 3.54 -20.70 -54.08
C ASP A 261 4.16 -21.03 -52.71
N ALA A 262 5.03 -22.04 -52.64
CA ALA A 262 5.80 -22.34 -51.43
C ALA A 262 6.82 -21.26 -51.08
N LEU A 263 7.47 -20.63 -52.07
CA LEU A 263 8.41 -19.52 -51.88
C LEU A 263 7.68 -18.26 -51.41
N GLU A 264 6.57 -17.89 -52.04
CA GLU A 264 5.75 -16.73 -51.65
C GLU A 264 5.19 -16.90 -50.22
N LYS A 265 4.85 -18.12 -49.81
CA LYS A 265 4.52 -18.44 -48.41
C LYS A 265 5.71 -18.32 -47.46
N LYS A 266 6.93 -18.66 -47.89
CA LYS A 266 8.15 -18.47 -47.08
C LYS A 266 8.60 -17.01 -46.99
N ASP A 267 8.39 -16.20 -48.02
CA ASP A 267 8.61 -14.76 -47.97
C ASP A 267 7.58 -14.07 -47.06
N ALA A 268 6.34 -14.56 -47.00
CA ALA A 268 5.35 -14.12 -46.02
C ALA A 268 5.71 -14.54 -44.59
N GLU A 269 6.21 -15.76 -44.37
CA GLU A 269 6.75 -16.18 -43.06
C GLU A 269 7.96 -15.35 -42.63
N LEU A 270 8.90 -15.07 -43.54
CA LEU A 270 10.07 -14.21 -43.30
C LEU A 270 9.65 -12.77 -42.95
N SER A 271 8.65 -12.23 -43.66
CA SER A 271 8.07 -10.92 -43.34
C SER A 271 7.49 -10.90 -41.93
N ARG A 272 6.78 -11.97 -41.52
CA ARG A 272 6.26 -12.11 -40.15
C ARG A 272 7.38 -12.26 -39.11
N LEU A 273 8.47 -12.97 -39.43
CA LEU A 273 9.64 -13.08 -38.56
C LEU A 273 10.34 -11.71 -38.38
N SER A 274 10.42 -10.88 -39.42
CA SER A 274 10.98 -9.52 -39.31
C SER A 274 10.12 -8.61 -38.41
N HIS A 275 8.79 -8.76 -38.43
CA HIS A 275 7.92 -8.08 -37.45
C HIS A 275 8.19 -8.54 -36.01
N LEU A 276 8.38 -9.85 -35.79
CA LEU A 276 8.74 -10.40 -34.47
C LEU A 276 10.16 -9.99 -34.04
N GLU A 277 11.09 -9.77 -34.96
CA GLU A 277 12.43 -9.24 -34.68
C GLU A 277 12.36 -7.78 -34.18
N MET A 278 11.55 -6.93 -34.82
CA MET A 278 11.29 -5.57 -34.33
C MET A 278 10.60 -5.57 -32.96
N GLU A 279 9.66 -6.48 -32.72
CA GLU A 279 8.99 -6.63 -31.42
C GLU A 279 9.98 -7.08 -30.32
N ASN A 280 10.87 -8.03 -30.63
CA ASN A 280 11.93 -8.45 -29.71
C ASN A 280 12.93 -7.32 -29.40
N GLU A 281 13.36 -6.53 -30.38
CA GLU A 281 14.21 -5.36 -30.11
C GLU A 281 13.46 -4.28 -29.29
N SER A 282 12.15 -4.07 -29.53
CA SER A 282 11.33 -3.19 -28.69
C SER A 282 11.31 -3.67 -27.23
N LEU A 283 10.93 -4.93 -27.00
CA LEU A 283 10.93 -5.56 -25.66
C LEU A 283 12.31 -5.53 -24.99
N LYS A 284 13.39 -5.70 -25.77
CA LYS A 284 14.78 -5.61 -25.30
C LYS A 284 15.17 -4.18 -24.91
N THR A 285 14.69 -3.14 -25.59
CA THR A 285 14.87 -1.76 -25.12
C THR A 285 14.05 -1.48 -23.84
N GLU A 286 12.89 -2.10 -23.69
CA GLU A 286 12.02 -1.94 -22.51
C GLU A 286 12.59 -2.68 -21.28
N ILE A 287 13.09 -3.90 -21.46
CA ILE A 287 13.93 -4.61 -20.48
C ILE A 287 15.19 -3.79 -20.15
N GLY A 288 15.77 -3.08 -21.12
CA GLY A 288 16.85 -2.12 -20.89
C GLY A 288 16.44 -1.00 -19.92
N LYS A 289 15.30 -0.34 -20.18
CA LYS A 289 14.73 0.69 -19.30
C LYS A 289 14.44 0.15 -17.90
N LEU A 290 13.73 -0.97 -17.79
CA LEU A 290 13.38 -1.60 -16.51
C LEU A 290 14.63 -2.01 -15.71
N ASN A 291 15.69 -2.46 -16.37
CA ASN A 291 16.97 -2.73 -15.69
C ASN A 291 17.64 -1.43 -15.20
N THR A 292 17.63 -0.35 -15.99
CA THR A 292 18.14 0.95 -15.50
C THR A 292 17.31 1.47 -14.33
N GLU A 293 15.99 1.41 -14.40
CA GLU A 293 15.07 1.80 -13.33
C GLU A 293 15.31 0.97 -12.06
N ASN A 294 15.36 -0.36 -12.17
CA ASN A 294 15.64 -1.27 -11.06
C ASN A 294 17.02 -1.00 -10.42
N SER A 295 18.05 -0.68 -11.23
CA SER A 295 19.36 -0.27 -10.71
C SER A 295 19.32 1.08 -9.97
N THR A 296 18.50 2.04 -10.41
CA THR A 296 18.31 3.29 -9.67
C THR A 296 17.50 3.09 -8.39
N THR A 297 16.47 2.22 -8.37
CA THR A 297 15.74 1.90 -7.15
C THR A 297 16.61 1.13 -6.15
N LEU A 298 17.48 0.22 -6.62
CA LEU A 298 18.48 -0.43 -5.77
C LEU A 298 19.47 0.57 -5.17
N LYS A 299 20.00 1.51 -5.97
CA LYS A 299 20.87 2.57 -5.45
C LYS A 299 20.15 3.43 -4.40
N ASN A 300 18.91 3.85 -4.68
CA ASN A 300 18.12 4.65 -3.74
C ASN A 300 17.82 3.88 -2.45
N LEU A 301 17.60 2.56 -2.54
CA LEU A 301 17.45 1.67 -1.37
C LEU A 301 18.75 1.53 -0.57
N GLU A 302 19.90 1.42 -1.22
CA GLU A 302 21.21 1.34 -0.57
C GLU A 302 21.61 2.67 0.11
N GLU A 303 21.27 3.79 -0.53
CA GLU A 303 21.41 5.16 -0.01
C GLU A 303 20.49 5.36 1.22
N LYS A 304 19.22 4.96 1.14
CA LYS A 304 18.29 4.99 2.30
C LYS A 304 18.69 4.01 3.41
N ASN A 305 19.22 2.82 3.09
CA ASN A 305 19.74 1.90 4.08
C ASN A 305 20.98 2.48 4.80
N SER A 306 21.78 3.28 4.10
CA SER A 306 22.91 4.03 4.67
C SER A 306 22.43 5.17 5.58
N GLU A 307 21.37 5.89 5.21
CA GLU A 307 20.71 6.87 6.08
C GLU A 307 20.12 6.21 7.35
N PHE A 308 19.49 5.04 7.22
CA PHE A 308 18.98 4.28 8.37
C PHE A 308 20.11 3.78 9.27
N ALA A 309 21.23 3.28 8.71
CA ALA A 309 22.41 2.90 9.49
C ALA A 309 23.05 4.10 10.20
N SER A 310 23.10 5.27 9.56
CA SER A 310 23.53 6.54 10.18
C SER A 310 22.62 6.95 11.34
N SER A 311 21.31 6.88 11.13
CA SER A 311 20.28 7.21 12.12
C SER A 311 20.30 6.26 13.32
N LEU A 312 20.46 4.96 13.08
CA LEU A 312 20.61 3.94 14.13
C LEU A 312 21.89 4.15 14.94
N ASN A 313 22.99 4.61 14.31
CA ASN A 313 24.20 4.99 15.02
C ASN A 313 24.00 6.27 15.86
N ARG A 314 23.23 7.27 15.40
CA ARG A 314 22.83 8.42 16.24
C ARG A 314 22.00 7.98 17.45
N ILE A 315 21.04 7.08 17.28
CA ILE A 315 20.25 6.52 18.39
C ILE A 315 21.17 5.81 19.40
N ASN A 316 22.09 4.95 18.94
CA ASN A 316 23.09 4.30 19.81
C ASN A 316 24.08 5.27 20.51
N VAL A 317 24.18 6.53 20.08
CA VAL A 317 24.91 7.58 20.79
C VAL A 317 23.99 8.25 21.81
N PHE A 318 22.76 8.60 21.45
CA PHE A 318 21.77 9.13 22.39
C PHE A 318 21.46 8.17 23.55
N ASP A 319 21.35 6.86 23.30
CA ASP A 319 21.13 5.87 24.37
C ASP A 319 22.30 5.85 25.39
N LYS A 320 23.54 6.05 24.93
CA LYS A 320 24.72 6.14 25.82
C LYS A 320 24.76 7.46 26.57
N GLU A 321 24.39 8.55 25.91
CA GLU A 321 24.24 9.88 26.52
C GLU A 321 23.17 9.83 27.62
N ASN A 322 22.03 9.20 27.34
CA ASN A 322 20.89 9.05 28.25
C ASN A 322 21.24 8.15 29.44
N CYS A 323 21.95 7.03 29.23
CA CYS A 323 22.50 6.23 30.34
C CYS A 323 23.46 7.05 31.22
N ARG A 324 24.36 7.87 30.64
CA ARG A 324 25.26 8.73 31.43
C ARG A 324 24.48 9.77 32.24
N LEU A 325 23.49 10.42 31.62
CA LEU A 325 22.62 11.38 32.30
C LEU A 325 21.81 10.70 33.41
N GLN A 326 21.39 9.44 33.23
CA GLN A 326 20.66 8.69 34.25
C GLN A 326 21.56 8.26 35.42
N ASP A 327 22.83 7.91 35.17
CA ASP A 327 23.84 7.72 36.23
C ASP A 327 24.13 9.05 36.98
N GLU A 328 24.19 10.18 36.28
CA GLU A 328 24.33 11.51 36.89
C GLU A 328 23.09 11.90 37.73
N ILE A 329 21.88 11.58 37.27
CA ILE A 329 20.63 11.78 38.03
C ILE A 329 20.65 10.93 39.31
N ILE A 330 21.00 9.65 39.24
CA ILE A 330 21.11 8.77 40.42
C ILE A 330 22.16 9.31 41.42
N SER A 331 23.28 9.84 40.92
CA SER A 331 24.29 10.51 41.74
C SER A 331 23.72 11.76 42.43
N LEU A 332 22.98 12.59 41.71
CA LEU A 332 22.33 13.79 42.25
C LEU A 332 21.22 13.46 43.26
N GLU A 333 20.44 12.40 43.05
CA GLU A 333 19.45 11.89 44.02
C GLU A 333 20.12 11.41 45.32
N ILE A 334 21.28 10.76 45.21
CA ILE A 334 22.11 10.40 46.38
C ILE A 334 22.64 11.65 47.09
N HIS A 335 23.04 12.69 46.36
CA HIS A 335 23.44 13.97 46.96
C HIS A 335 22.28 14.73 47.62
N ILE A 336 21.08 14.73 47.01
CA ILE A 336 19.86 15.35 47.56
C ILE A 336 19.42 14.63 48.84
N THR A 337 19.35 13.30 48.84
CA THR A 337 18.99 12.53 50.05
C THR A 337 20.01 12.68 51.19
N ASN A 338 21.31 12.81 50.86
CA ASN A 338 22.33 13.19 51.84
C ASN A 338 22.15 14.64 52.37
N LEU A 339 21.73 15.59 51.53
CA LEU A 339 21.40 16.95 51.96
C LEU A 339 20.15 16.99 52.85
N GLU A 340 19.07 16.26 52.51
CA GLU A 340 17.86 16.19 53.32
C GLU A 340 18.06 15.50 54.68
N THR A 341 18.96 14.52 54.76
CA THR A 341 19.29 13.86 56.03
C THR A 341 20.16 14.78 56.91
N ASN A 342 21.14 15.48 56.34
CA ASN A 342 21.88 16.53 57.05
C ASN A 342 20.95 17.68 57.51
N LEU A 343 20.01 18.11 56.68
CA LEU A 343 19.01 19.13 57.05
C LEU A 343 18.12 18.65 58.19
N ARG A 344 17.68 17.38 58.18
CA ARG A 344 16.92 16.76 59.27
C ARG A 344 17.74 16.72 60.57
N VAL A 345 19.00 16.31 60.53
CA VAL A 345 19.91 16.32 61.70
C VAL A 345 20.06 17.75 62.24
N LYS A 346 20.33 18.75 61.37
CA LYS A 346 20.44 20.15 61.80
C LYS A 346 19.13 20.75 62.32
N SER A 347 17.97 20.29 61.83
CA SER A 347 16.67 20.68 62.39
C SER A 347 16.42 20.10 63.79
N ALA A 348 16.94 18.89 64.07
CA ALA A 348 16.88 18.29 65.39
C ALA A 348 17.85 18.99 66.37
N GLU A 349 19.08 19.28 65.95
CA GLU A 349 20.03 20.09 66.73
C GLU A 349 19.45 21.46 67.08
N LEU A 350 18.81 22.16 66.13
CA LEU A 350 18.12 23.44 66.38
C LEU A 350 16.95 23.30 67.36
N TYR A 351 16.23 22.18 67.33
CA TYR A 351 15.12 21.91 68.25
C TYR A 351 15.61 21.66 69.69
N GLU A 352 16.71 20.91 69.86
CA GLU A 352 17.38 20.75 71.16
C GLU A 352 17.97 22.09 71.66
N LEU A 353 18.61 22.86 70.78
CA LEU A 353 19.16 24.18 71.11
C LEU A 353 18.05 25.11 71.61
N LYS A 354 16.89 25.12 70.95
CA LYS A 354 15.72 25.92 71.34
C LYS A 354 15.09 25.46 72.66
N GLN A 355 15.11 24.16 72.98
CA GLN A 355 14.73 23.69 74.33
C GLN A 355 15.73 24.17 75.39
N SER A 356 17.03 24.17 75.08
CA SER A 356 18.06 24.65 75.99
C SER A 356 17.96 26.17 76.23
N GLU A 357 17.66 26.96 75.19
CA GLU A 357 17.33 28.39 75.28
C GLU A 357 16.12 28.63 76.20
N SER A 358 15.04 27.85 76.02
CA SER A 358 13.84 27.96 76.84
C SER A 358 14.13 27.65 78.33
N ALA A 359 14.94 26.63 78.61
CA ALA A 359 15.33 26.27 79.98
C ALA A 359 16.21 27.35 80.63
N ILE A 360 17.17 27.91 79.88
CA ILE A 360 18.01 29.03 80.34
C ILE A 360 17.16 30.28 80.60
N MET A 361 16.16 30.55 79.76
CA MET A 361 15.24 31.67 79.94
C MET A 361 14.35 31.49 81.19
N GLU A 362 13.91 30.27 81.48
CA GLU A 362 13.14 29.94 82.69
C GLU A 362 14.00 30.04 83.97
N GLU A 363 15.27 29.62 83.92
CA GLU A 363 16.23 29.83 85.01
C GLU A 363 16.53 31.32 85.23
N LEU A 364 16.70 32.10 84.16
CA LEU A 364 16.90 33.56 84.24
C LEU A 364 15.67 34.29 84.78
N CYS A 365 14.45 33.86 84.41
CA CYS A 365 13.22 34.37 85.01
C CYS A 365 13.15 34.06 86.51
N SER A 366 13.52 32.84 86.90
CA SER A 366 13.58 32.42 88.30
C SER A 366 14.57 33.26 89.10
N LYS A 367 15.80 33.45 88.60
CA LYS A 367 16.83 34.31 89.23
C LYS A 367 16.47 35.79 89.23
N SER A 368 15.77 36.28 88.21
CA SER A 368 15.21 37.64 88.20
C SER A 368 14.17 37.81 89.33
N GLN A 369 13.33 36.80 89.55
CA GLN A 369 12.35 36.78 90.64
C GLN A 369 13.00 36.68 92.03
N GLU A 370 14.06 35.88 92.19
CA GLU A 370 14.90 35.83 93.40
C GLU A 370 15.57 37.18 93.67
N LEU A 371 16.18 37.80 92.66
CA LEU A 371 16.78 39.14 92.77
C LEU A 371 15.73 40.20 93.15
N GLN A 372 14.51 40.10 92.61
CA GLN A 372 13.42 40.99 92.97
C GLN A 372 12.93 40.77 94.42
N ILE A 373 12.94 39.53 94.92
CA ILE A 373 12.68 39.21 96.34
C ILE A 373 13.78 39.80 97.22
N CYS A 374 15.06 39.64 96.85
CA CYS A 374 16.18 40.26 97.54
C CYS A 374 16.10 41.79 97.53
N LEU A 375 15.73 42.42 96.41
CA LEU A 375 15.55 43.87 96.30
C LEU A 375 14.44 44.37 97.25
N ARG A 376 13.30 43.66 97.33
CA ARG A 376 12.24 43.96 98.31
C ARG A 376 12.77 43.85 99.75
N LYS A 377 13.55 42.81 100.05
CA LYS A 377 14.19 42.61 101.37
C LYS A 377 15.17 43.73 101.73
N THR A 378 15.95 44.21 100.77
CA THR A 378 16.85 45.37 100.94
C THR A 378 16.06 46.66 101.14
N ASN A 379 14.93 46.83 100.47
CA ASN A 379 14.04 47.97 100.68
C ASN A 379 13.36 47.93 102.05
N THR A 380 12.86 46.78 102.54
CA THR A 380 12.33 46.68 103.90
C THR A 380 13.41 46.91 104.96
N LEU A 381 14.64 46.40 104.76
CA LEU A 381 15.79 46.71 105.63
C LEU A 381 16.19 48.20 105.57
N LYS A 382 15.96 48.89 104.45
CA LYS A 382 16.16 50.33 104.29
C LYS A 382 15.07 51.14 105.00
N GLU A 383 13.83 50.70 104.94
CA GLU A 383 12.68 51.27 105.67
C GLU A 383 12.84 51.06 107.19
N GLU A 384 13.26 49.87 107.64
CA GLU A 384 13.70 49.61 109.02
C GLU A 384 14.87 50.51 109.43
N ASN A 385 15.84 50.77 108.54
CA ASN A 385 16.93 51.73 108.80
C ASN A 385 16.46 53.19 108.85
N VAL A 386 15.34 53.55 108.21
CA VAL A 386 14.71 54.86 108.38
C VAL A 386 13.96 54.90 109.72
N LEU A 387 13.18 53.88 110.04
CA LEU A 387 12.50 53.75 111.33
C LEU A 387 13.48 53.77 112.51
N PHE A 388 14.63 53.08 112.44
CA PHE A 388 15.68 53.16 113.46
C PHE A 388 16.33 54.54 113.55
N ARG A 389 16.40 55.31 112.46
CA ARG A 389 16.86 56.71 112.49
C ARG A 389 15.81 57.63 113.11
N GLU A 390 14.53 57.38 112.85
CA GLU A 390 13.41 58.09 113.47
C GLU A 390 13.25 57.71 114.95
N GLU A 391 13.50 56.46 115.34
CA GLU A 391 13.63 56.05 116.74
C GLU A 391 14.85 56.67 117.41
N LEU A 392 16.01 56.77 116.75
CA LEU A 392 17.18 57.48 117.29
C LEU A 392 16.94 58.99 117.42
N LEU A 393 16.21 59.61 116.48
CA LEU A 393 15.78 61.01 116.57
C LEU A 393 14.72 61.21 117.66
N SER A 394 13.79 60.26 117.82
CA SER A 394 12.78 60.21 118.88
C SER A 394 13.43 60.02 120.25
N LEU A 395 14.41 59.12 120.38
CA LEU A 395 15.18 58.88 121.60
C LEU A 395 16.07 60.08 121.94
N LYS A 396 16.66 60.75 120.93
CA LYS A 396 17.37 62.02 121.11
C LYS A 396 16.42 63.11 121.59
N LYS A 397 15.24 63.25 120.96
CA LYS A 397 14.23 64.22 121.35
C LYS A 397 13.68 63.95 122.76
N SER A 398 13.43 62.68 123.10
CA SER A 398 13.08 62.19 124.44
C SER A 398 14.18 62.47 125.47
N LYS A 399 15.46 62.35 125.09
CA LYS A 399 16.61 62.74 125.94
C LYS A 399 16.67 64.26 126.16
N ASP A 400 16.41 65.06 125.14
CA ASP A 400 16.37 66.52 125.22
C ASP A 400 15.11 67.00 126.01
N GLU A 401 13.99 66.27 125.88
CA GLU A 401 12.76 66.41 126.68
C GLU A 401 13.00 65.97 128.15
N PHE A 402 13.81 64.94 128.41
CA PHE A 402 14.22 64.54 129.76
C PHE A 402 15.19 65.56 130.40
N LEU A 403 16.11 66.13 129.62
CA LEU A 403 16.98 67.22 130.05
C LEU A 403 16.20 68.51 130.35
N THR A 404 15.15 68.82 129.60
CA THR A 404 14.27 69.97 129.91
C THR A 404 13.30 69.66 131.05
N LEU A 405 12.77 68.45 131.19
CA LEU A 405 11.96 68.02 132.34
C LEU A 405 12.76 68.06 133.65
N SER A 406 14.02 67.61 133.61
CA SER A 406 14.97 67.72 134.73
C SER A 406 15.20 69.18 135.15
N ASN A 407 15.34 70.09 134.17
CA ASN A 407 15.46 71.54 134.40
C ASN A 407 14.13 72.25 134.75
N VAL A 408 12.98 71.59 134.65
CA VAL A 408 11.66 72.12 135.05
C VAL A 408 11.29 71.69 136.46
N ASN A 409 11.64 70.47 136.88
CA ASN A 409 11.43 70.01 138.26
C ASN A 409 12.26 70.74 139.32
N SER A 410 13.32 71.46 138.92
CA SER A 410 14.11 72.32 139.81
C SER A 410 13.56 73.74 140.00
N LYS A 411 12.45 74.11 139.32
CA LYS A 411 12.01 75.51 139.21
C LYS A 411 10.55 75.77 139.59
N LYS A 412 9.94 74.94 140.46
CA LYS A 412 8.56 75.19 140.94
C LYS A 412 8.18 74.72 142.35
N CYS A 413 9.11 74.77 143.30
CA CYS A 413 8.80 74.79 144.74
C CYS A 413 9.34 76.08 145.36
N ILE A 414 8.56 77.15 145.22
CA ILE A 414 8.66 78.42 145.95
C ILE A 414 7.36 78.56 146.76
N ASP A 415 7.44 79.25 147.90
CA ASP A 415 6.32 79.65 148.79
C ASP A 415 5.52 78.56 149.51
N SER A 416 6.14 77.96 150.54
CA SER A 416 5.63 77.96 151.93
C SER A 416 6.77 77.46 152.85
N VAL A 417 6.99 77.93 154.08
CA VAL A 417 6.17 78.72 155.02
C VAL A 417 7.02 79.83 155.68
N GLU A 418 6.46 81.02 155.89
CA GLU A 418 7.02 82.07 156.75
C GLU A 418 6.85 81.72 158.24
N THR A 419 7.81 82.05 159.13
CA THR A 419 7.59 82.72 160.43
C THR A 419 8.88 82.85 161.26
N VAL A 420 8.78 83.60 162.37
CA VAL A 420 9.78 83.77 163.46
C VAL A 420 10.94 84.71 163.09
N ASP A 421 10.55 85.97 162.91
CA ASP A 421 11.38 87.12 163.25
C ASP A 421 11.66 87.18 164.77
N SER A 422 12.65 88.01 165.15
CA SER A 422 13.05 88.45 166.49
C SER A 422 13.95 87.54 167.36
N VAL A 423 14.96 88.21 167.94
CA VAL A 423 15.78 87.85 169.12
C VAL A 423 17.00 86.93 168.92
N SER A 424 18.13 87.37 169.52
CA SER A 424 19.36 86.62 169.79
C SER A 424 20.28 86.23 168.61
N ASN A 425 20.44 87.14 167.65
CA ASN A 425 21.75 87.33 166.98
C ASN A 425 22.72 88.13 167.89
N ILE A 426 22.86 87.68 169.14
CA ILE A 426 24.05 87.92 169.94
C ILE A 426 24.76 86.57 170.10
N LEU A 427 26.08 86.62 170.22
CA LEU A 427 26.90 85.55 170.76
C LEU A 427 26.97 84.22 169.97
N ARG A 428 28.20 83.99 169.47
CA ARG A 428 29.12 82.97 170.02
C ARG A 428 28.82 81.51 169.61
N ASN A 429 29.69 80.81 168.88
CA ASN A 429 31.06 81.13 168.42
C ASN A 429 31.68 79.90 167.70
N ILE A 430 32.96 80.02 167.28
CA ILE A 430 34.01 78.96 167.42
C ILE A 430 33.95 77.75 166.47
N LEU A 431 35.05 77.20 165.93
CA LEU A 431 36.51 77.50 165.92
C LEU A 431 36.98 77.21 164.47
N LYS A 432 37.75 78.09 163.80
CA LYS A 432 39.25 78.16 163.73
C LYS A 432 39.94 76.93 163.10
N GLY A 433 41.15 77.04 162.53
CA GLY A 433 42.08 78.18 162.43
C GLY A 433 42.50 78.48 160.98
N GLU A 434 42.85 79.72 160.60
CA GLU A 434 43.98 80.56 161.07
C GLU A 434 45.36 80.14 160.54
N SER A 435 46.08 81.12 159.97
CA SER A 435 47.55 81.24 160.00
C SER A 435 47.90 82.74 159.88
N PHE A 436 49.04 83.19 160.43
CA PHE A 436 49.15 84.54 161.03
C PHE A 436 50.52 85.23 160.77
N ILE A 437 50.66 86.58 160.78
CA ILE A 437 49.75 87.69 160.40
C ILE A 437 50.55 89.03 160.31
N ILE A 438 49.90 90.11 159.88
CA ILE A 438 50.16 91.55 160.17
C ILE A 438 50.89 91.85 161.50
N VAL A 439 51.67 92.95 161.56
CA VAL A 439 51.96 93.64 162.84
C VAL A 439 51.26 95.00 162.90
N ASP A 440 50.07 94.96 163.48
CA ASP A 440 49.51 95.93 164.42
C ASP A 440 49.76 97.45 164.17
N LYS A 441 49.20 98.00 163.09
CA LYS A 441 48.42 99.27 163.06
C LYS A 441 48.11 99.80 161.64
N MET A 442 46.96 99.38 161.12
CA MET A 442 45.97 100.33 160.57
C MET A 442 44.58 99.90 161.08
N PHE A 443 44.44 100.03 162.39
CA PHE A 443 43.16 100.05 163.08
C PHE A 443 42.50 101.42 162.82
N GLN A 444 41.18 101.47 162.95
CA GLN A 444 40.30 102.63 162.76
C GLN A 444 40.10 103.13 161.30
N GLU A 445 39.12 102.66 160.50
CA GLU A 445 37.64 102.46 160.67
C GLU A 445 36.88 103.60 159.96
N ILE A 446 35.56 103.65 160.14
CA ILE A 446 34.66 104.77 159.86
C ILE A 446 34.41 105.01 158.37
N CYS A 447 34.03 103.93 157.68
CA CYS A 447 32.86 103.97 156.81
C CYS A 447 31.63 103.44 157.58
N GLU A 448 31.31 104.05 158.73
CA GLU A 448 29.94 104.02 159.24
C GLU A 448 29.11 105.02 158.42
N THR A 449 27.97 104.57 157.91
CA THR A 449 27.11 105.35 157.02
C THR A 449 26.27 106.38 157.79
N GLY A 450 26.89 107.49 158.16
CA GLY A 450 26.24 108.71 158.64
C GLY A 450 25.47 109.46 157.53
N GLU A 451 24.58 108.78 156.81
CA GLU A 451 23.83 109.35 155.68
C GLU A 451 22.83 110.44 156.11
N ARG A 452 23.20 111.72 155.94
CA ARG A 452 22.49 112.71 155.09
C ARG A 452 22.85 114.19 155.39
N ILE A 453 23.14 114.92 154.30
CA ILE A 453 22.69 116.31 154.00
C ILE A 453 23.23 117.45 154.89
N SER A 454 23.69 118.53 154.23
CA SER A 454 24.27 119.77 154.77
C SER A 454 25.58 119.60 155.55
N GLU A 455 26.68 120.30 155.28
CA GLU A 455 27.15 121.22 154.21
C GLU A 455 28.69 120.93 154.10
N PHE A 456 29.49 121.28 153.10
CA PHE A 456 29.51 122.22 151.96
C PHE A 456 30.42 121.51 150.90
N ILE A 457 30.34 121.65 149.57
CA ILE A 457 30.49 122.85 148.73
C ILE A 457 31.82 123.60 148.98
N GLU A 458 32.37 124.18 147.91
CA GLU A 458 33.50 125.13 147.80
C GLU A 458 34.09 125.65 149.13
N GLN A 459 35.35 125.37 149.46
CA GLN A 459 36.52 125.90 148.75
C GLN A 459 37.53 124.79 148.38
N VAL A 460 38.05 124.65 147.15
CA VAL A 460 38.16 125.54 145.97
C VAL A 460 39.03 126.78 146.18
N ASP A 461 40.04 126.89 145.30
CA ASP A 461 40.88 128.04 144.94
C ASP A 461 42.10 128.49 145.76
N CYS A 462 43.04 129.08 144.99
CA CYS A 462 44.27 129.80 145.30
C CYS A 462 45.36 129.02 146.09
N LEU A 463 46.52 128.70 145.49
CA LEU A 463 47.61 129.64 145.13
C LEU A 463 48.02 130.49 146.36
N GLU A 464 49.26 130.53 146.83
CA GLU A 464 50.46 130.92 146.07
C GLU A 464 51.76 130.75 146.90
N SER A 465 52.91 130.65 146.24
CA SER A 465 54.29 130.87 146.75
C SER A 465 54.88 129.92 147.83
N HIS A 466 55.98 129.27 147.42
CA HIS A 466 57.31 129.15 148.08
C HIS A 466 57.40 129.07 149.64
N ALA A 467 58.26 128.23 150.22
CA ALA A 467 59.72 128.36 150.05
C ALA A 467 60.58 127.25 150.72
N LYS A 468 61.77 127.05 150.14
CA LYS A 468 63.09 126.79 150.76
C LYS A 468 63.28 125.65 151.79
N GLU A 469 64.10 124.68 151.37
CA GLU A 469 65.52 124.54 151.77
C GLU A 469 65.97 124.84 153.22
N LEU A 470 66.85 123.95 153.71
CA LEU A 470 68.04 124.21 154.57
C LEU A 470 67.77 124.67 156.03
N ALA A 471 68.58 124.35 157.05
CA ALA A 471 69.71 123.42 157.20
C ALA A 471 70.11 123.35 158.70
N GLU A 472 71.42 123.30 158.99
CA GLU A 472 72.09 123.83 160.19
C GLU A 472 71.99 123.02 161.50
N LEU A 473 73.00 122.96 162.40
CA LEU A 473 74.48 123.11 162.38
C LEU A 473 74.93 122.70 163.83
N LEU A 474 76.16 122.38 164.27
CA LEU A 474 77.51 122.94 164.09
C LEU A 474 78.58 121.95 164.63
N ARG A 475 79.76 121.92 163.98
CA ARG A 475 81.12 121.62 164.53
C ARG A 475 81.39 120.19 165.08
N LYS A 476 82.55 119.56 164.85
CA LYS A 476 83.87 119.99 164.30
C LYS A 476 84.29 118.90 163.29
N ASP A 477 84.26 119.08 161.97
CA ASP A 477 84.99 120.01 161.08
C ASP A 477 86.52 119.75 160.93
N ASP A 478 87.01 120.08 159.73
CA ASP A 478 88.39 120.08 159.20
C ASP A 478 89.19 118.77 159.05
N VAL A 479 89.06 117.74 159.88
CA VAL A 479 89.93 116.54 159.74
C VAL A 479 89.48 115.55 158.64
N LEU A 480 88.18 115.39 158.42
CA LEU A 480 87.63 114.35 157.53
C LEU A 480 87.74 114.65 156.02
N LYS A 481 88.01 115.90 155.63
CA LYS A 481 88.01 116.35 154.23
C LYS A 481 89.10 115.68 153.37
N GLY A 482 90.13 115.07 153.99
CA GLY A 482 91.23 114.42 153.28
C GLY A 482 90.98 112.97 152.80
N LEU A 483 90.00 112.24 153.35
CA LEU A 483 89.80 110.80 153.07
C LEU A 483 88.63 110.48 152.12
N LEU A 484 87.78 111.46 151.81
CA LEU A 484 86.60 111.26 150.95
C LEU A 484 86.90 111.34 149.45
N PHE A 485 88.01 111.95 149.06
CA PHE A 485 88.38 112.15 147.65
C PHE A 485 88.68 110.83 146.93
N ASP A 486 89.53 110.00 147.54
CA ASP A 486 90.02 108.75 146.93
C ASP A 486 88.92 107.69 146.72
N LEU A 487 87.87 107.72 147.55
CA LEU A 487 86.77 106.74 147.49
C LEU A 487 85.82 107.00 146.30
N SER A 488 85.60 108.28 145.95
CA SER A 488 84.60 108.66 144.93
C SER A 488 85.03 108.24 143.51
N MET A 489 86.33 108.34 143.19
CA MET A 489 86.91 107.92 141.90
C MET A 489 86.71 106.43 141.59
N LEU A 490 86.68 105.59 142.63
CA LEU A 490 86.56 104.14 142.51
C LEU A 490 85.11 103.67 142.28
N GLN A 491 84.13 104.45 142.71
CA GLN A 491 82.71 104.11 142.55
C GLN A 491 82.17 104.49 141.16
N GLU A 492 82.57 105.65 140.62
CA GLU A 492 82.10 106.14 139.31
C GLU A 492 82.56 105.24 138.15
N SER A 493 83.78 104.71 138.23
CA SER A 493 84.35 103.78 137.23
C SER A 493 83.70 102.40 137.24
N ALA A 494 83.12 101.96 138.36
CA ALA A 494 82.46 100.66 138.47
C ALA A 494 81.05 100.65 137.86
N SER A 495 80.26 101.72 138.05
CA SER A 495 78.89 101.82 137.49
C SER A 495 78.92 101.76 135.97
N LYS A 496 79.75 102.59 135.34
CA LYS A 496 79.75 102.82 133.90
C LYS A 496 80.07 101.57 133.07
N ASN A 497 80.81 100.62 133.65
CA ASN A 497 81.15 99.35 132.99
C ASN A 497 80.01 98.31 133.11
N LYS A 498 79.08 98.48 134.08
CA LYS A 498 77.88 97.64 134.21
C LYS A 498 76.82 98.08 133.20
N ASP A 499 76.57 99.38 133.11
CA ASP A 499 75.60 99.98 132.17
C ASP A 499 75.90 99.56 130.71
N GLN A 500 77.18 99.58 130.32
CA GLN A 500 77.62 99.18 128.98
C GLN A 500 77.57 97.66 128.71
N GLN A 501 77.57 96.82 129.75
CA GLN A 501 77.39 95.37 129.56
C GLN A 501 75.91 95.05 129.30
N ASP A 502 75.00 95.71 130.02
CA ASP A 502 73.57 95.44 129.94
C ASP A 502 72.97 95.84 128.59
N GLU A 503 73.41 96.96 127.97
CA GLU A 503 73.03 97.33 126.59
C GLU A 503 73.46 96.26 125.55
N ILE A 504 74.63 95.64 125.72
CA ILE A 504 75.14 94.63 124.77
C ILE A 504 74.33 93.33 124.86
N GLU A 505 73.92 92.94 126.08
CA GLU A 505 73.15 91.72 126.32
C GLU A 505 71.68 91.85 125.83
N GLU A 506 71.10 93.06 125.90
CA GLU A 506 69.81 93.37 125.24
C GLU A 506 69.92 93.29 123.70
N ILE A 507 70.97 93.88 123.10
CA ILE A 507 71.18 93.83 121.64
C ILE A 507 71.37 92.38 121.16
N LEU A 508 72.16 91.57 121.86
CA LEU A 508 72.35 90.15 121.53
C LEU A 508 71.02 89.38 121.59
N SER A 509 70.22 89.58 122.64
CA SER A 509 68.90 88.97 122.78
C SER A 509 67.95 89.34 121.62
N SER A 510 68.02 90.59 121.14
CA SER A 510 67.22 91.05 119.99
C SER A 510 67.68 90.47 118.64
N LEU A 511 68.97 90.18 118.49
CA LEU A 511 69.55 89.55 117.30
C LEU A 511 69.23 88.06 117.25
N GLU A 512 69.34 87.34 118.37
CA GLU A 512 69.00 85.92 118.47
C GLU A 512 67.52 85.67 118.13
N ALA A 513 66.62 86.52 118.63
CA ALA A 513 65.20 86.48 118.28
C ALA A 513 64.91 86.76 116.78
N LEU A 514 65.68 87.64 116.14
CA LEU A 514 65.57 87.92 114.70
C LEU A 514 66.16 86.79 113.84
N GLU A 515 67.20 86.09 114.31
CA GLU A 515 67.76 84.93 113.63
C GLU A 515 66.81 83.72 113.72
N ASP A 516 66.16 83.51 114.86
CA ASP A 516 65.08 82.52 115.03
C ASP A 516 63.86 82.83 114.14
N GLU A 517 63.39 84.08 114.05
CA GLU A 517 62.29 84.43 113.15
C GLU A 517 62.69 84.26 111.67
N LEU A 518 63.91 84.64 111.28
CA LEU A 518 64.42 84.44 109.92
C LEU A 518 64.53 82.94 109.59
N SER A 519 64.96 82.12 110.55
CA SER A 519 65.02 80.66 110.43
C SER A 519 63.61 80.06 110.23
N ALA A 520 62.64 80.48 111.05
CA ALA A 520 61.24 80.07 110.91
C ALA A 520 60.64 80.46 109.54
N LYS A 521 60.90 81.69 109.07
CA LYS A 521 60.44 82.16 107.75
C LYS A 521 61.14 81.45 106.59
N SER A 522 62.40 81.05 106.76
CA SER A 522 63.10 80.18 105.80
C SER A 522 62.45 78.80 105.70
N CYS A 523 62.04 78.21 106.84
CA CYS A 523 61.30 76.95 106.87
C CYS A 523 59.90 77.05 106.25
N GLU A 524 59.14 78.12 106.54
CA GLU A 524 57.85 78.40 105.88
C GLU A 524 58.00 78.50 104.35
N LEU A 525 59.01 79.22 103.88
CA LEU A 525 59.31 79.37 102.44
C LEU A 525 59.70 78.02 101.81
N GLY A 526 60.52 77.21 102.49
CA GLY A 526 60.88 75.87 102.04
C GLY A 526 59.66 74.96 101.87
N GLN A 527 58.72 74.99 102.83
CA GLN A 527 57.47 74.23 102.74
C GLN A 527 56.57 74.76 101.61
N ALA A 528 56.51 76.07 101.39
CA ALA A 528 55.75 76.67 100.29
C ALA A 528 56.31 76.25 98.91
N ILE A 529 57.63 76.21 98.75
CA ILE A 529 58.29 75.74 97.52
C ILE A 529 58.00 74.25 97.28
N ALA A 530 58.11 73.41 98.30
CA ALA A 530 57.80 71.98 98.20
C ALA A 530 56.32 71.74 97.80
N ASN A 531 55.39 72.51 98.38
CA ASN A 531 53.98 72.45 98.01
C ASN A 531 53.75 72.90 96.55
N SER A 532 54.45 73.95 96.09
CA SER A 532 54.38 74.43 94.70
C SER A 532 54.88 73.36 93.72
N GLN A 533 56.02 72.73 94.01
CA GLN A 533 56.58 71.65 93.17
C GLN A 533 55.64 70.43 93.11
N MET A 534 55.00 70.07 94.22
CA MET A 534 54.01 68.98 94.22
C MET A 534 52.80 69.30 93.31
N LEU A 535 52.30 70.54 93.34
CA LEU A 535 51.21 70.99 92.46
C LEU A 535 51.64 71.04 90.99
N GLU A 536 52.89 71.43 90.71
CA GLU A 536 53.47 71.46 89.37
C GLU A 536 53.62 70.03 88.79
N THR A 537 54.09 69.06 89.59
CA THR A 537 54.11 67.64 89.18
C THR A 537 52.71 67.07 88.96
N GLN A 538 51.73 67.44 89.79
CA GLN A 538 50.34 67.00 89.58
C GLN A 538 49.71 67.62 88.32
N LEU A 539 50.05 68.88 88.00
CA LEU A 539 49.60 69.53 86.77
C LEU A 539 50.19 68.86 85.52
N GLU A 540 51.47 68.51 85.56
CA GLU A 540 52.15 67.75 84.50
C GLU A 540 51.54 66.34 84.34
N GLU A 541 51.32 65.61 85.42
CA GLU A 541 50.60 64.32 85.39
C GLU A 541 49.21 64.45 84.74
N LYS A 542 48.42 65.48 85.12
CA LYS A 542 47.10 65.71 84.49
C LYS A 542 47.21 66.10 83.02
N THR A 543 48.24 66.86 82.63
CA THR A 543 48.45 67.26 81.24
C THR A 543 48.80 66.07 80.35
N ASN A 544 49.62 65.13 80.84
CA ASN A 544 49.91 63.87 80.15
C ASN A 544 48.69 62.93 80.08
N VAL A 545 47.86 62.87 81.12
CA VAL A 545 46.58 62.14 81.09
C VAL A 545 45.59 62.77 80.10
N ILE A 546 45.52 64.10 80.00
CA ILE A 546 44.68 64.78 78.99
C ILE A 546 45.20 64.45 77.59
N SER A 547 46.50 64.57 77.35
CA SER A 547 47.12 64.32 76.04
C SER A 547 46.88 62.88 75.53
N THR A 548 46.93 61.89 76.44
CA THR A 548 46.65 60.48 76.11
C THR A 548 45.16 60.21 75.88
N LEU A 549 44.26 60.89 76.61
CA LEU A 549 42.82 60.83 76.35
C LEU A 549 42.44 61.52 75.03
N GLU A 550 43.05 62.65 74.69
CA GLU A 550 42.83 63.35 73.42
C GLU A 550 43.29 62.52 72.22
N LEU A 551 44.44 61.84 72.33
CA LEU A 551 44.90 60.88 71.32
C LEU A 551 43.91 59.72 71.14
N GLY A 552 43.49 59.06 72.23
CA GLY A 552 42.51 57.96 72.16
C GLY A 552 41.14 58.39 71.60
N ILE A 553 40.69 59.62 71.88
CA ILE A 553 39.48 60.20 71.27
C ILE A 553 39.65 60.44 69.77
N LEU A 554 40.87 60.74 69.32
CA LEU A 554 41.18 60.95 67.90
C LEU A 554 41.27 59.61 67.16
N GLU A 555 41.97 58.62 67.72
CA GLU A 555 42.02 57.24 67.22
C GLU A 555 40.61 56.65 67.08
N GLU A 556 39.77 56.75 68.12
CA GLU A 556 38.42 56.18 68.07
C GLU A 556 37.47 56.95 67.13
N ARG A 557 37.74 58.23 66.87
CA ARG A 557 37.08 58.98 65.78
C ARG A 557 37.48 58.47 64.40
N GLU A 558 38.65 57.87 64.23
CA GLU A 558 39.07 57.25 62.98
C GLU A 558 38.48 55.84 62.85
N SER A 559 38.44 55.05 63.94
CA SER A 559 37.67 53.80 64.04
C SER A 559 36.22 54.00 63.59
N VAL A 560 35.54 55.01 64.15
CA VAL A 560 34.12 55.31 63.83
C VAL A 560 33.93 55.77 62.38
N LYS A 561 34.88 56.50 61.77
CA LYS A 561 34.81 56.82 60.32
C LYS A 561 34.92 55.54 59.48
N LEU A 562 35.87 54.66 59.81
CA LEU A 562 36.17 53.47 59.02
C LEU A 562 35.01 52.46 59.08
N LEU A 563 34.45 52.25 60.28
CA LEU A 563 33.20 51.51 60.48
C LEU A 563 32.02 52.19 59.76
N SER A 564 31.99 53.51 59.65
CA SER A 564 30.94 54.23 58.91
C SER A 564 31.05 54.09 57.38
N SER A 565 32.25 53.91 56.82
CA SER A 565 32.42 53.53 55.41
C SER A 565 32.03 52.07 55.17
N GLU A 566 32.47 51.16 56.04
CA GLU A 566 32.14 49.72 55.95
C GLU A 566 30.62 49.48 56.03
N ASN A 567 29.90 50.20 56.91
CA ASN A 567 28.43 50.17 56.99
C ASN A 567 27.73 50.79 55.76
N LEU A 568 28.44 51.54 54.92
CA LEU A 568 27.92 52.13 53.69
C LEU A 568 28.13 51.17 52.51
N GLU A 569 29.30 50.53 52.44
CA GLU A 569 29.61 49.46 51.48
C GLU A 569 28.75 48.21 51.72
N LEU A 570 28.60 47.77 52.97
CA LEU A 570 27.69 46.67 53.34
C LEU A 570 26.23 46.98 52.99
N ARG A 571 25.81 48.25 53.04
CA ARG A 571 24.46 48.67 52.64
C ARG A 571 24.28 48.58 51.13
N ALA A 572 25.25 49.08 50.35
CA ALA A 572 25.23 48.95 48.90
C ALA A 572 25.16 47.48 48.48
N HIS A 573 25.98 46.61 49.07
CA HIS A 573 25.92 45.17 48.82
C HIS A 573 24.61 44.50 49.26
N MET A 574 23.93 45.00 50.29
CA MET A 574 22.57 44.55 50.61
C MET A 574 21.53 45.01 49.59
N GLU A 575 21.64 46.23 49.04
CA GLU A 575 20.76 46.72 47.98
C GLU A 575 20.99 45.96 46.65
N ASP A 576 22.26 45.76 46.25
CA ASP A 576 22.66 44.91 45.11
C ASP A 576 22.08 43.49 45.24
N ALA A 577 22.22 42.88 46.43
CA ALA A 577 21.73 41.54 46.70
C ALA A 577 20.20 41.44 46.73
N LEU A 578 19.50 42.51 47.13
CA LEU A 578 18.04 42.59 47.09
C LEU A 578 17.51 42.76 45.65
N GLU A 579 18.19 43.54 44.80
CA GLU A 579 17.82 43.68 43.38
C GLU A 579 18.12 42.39 42.59
N ALA A 580 19.26 41.75 42.84
CA ALA A 580 19.58 40.42 42.31
C ALA A 580 18.55 39.37 42.76
N LYS A 581 18.16 39.36 44.04
CA LYS A 581 17.09 38.50 44.57
C LYS A 581 15.77 38.75 43.84
N TYR A 582 15.38 40.00 43.64
CA TYR A 582 14.13 40.35 42.94
C TYR A 582 14.13 39.84 41.49
N TYR A 583 15.25 39.95 40.76
CA TYR A 583 15.37 39.39 39.42
C TYR A 583 15.22 37.86 39.41
N VAL A 584 15.91 37.16 40.32
CA VAL A 584 15.82 35.69 40.45
C VAL A 584 14.42 35.23 40.85
N GLU A 585 13.74 35.94 41.76
CA GLU A 585 12.34 35.67 42.11
C GLU A 585 11.41 35.87 40.91
N LYS A 586 11.61 36.92 40.10
CA LYS A 586 10.84 37.13 38.86
C LYS A 586 11.06 35.98 37.88
N GLU A 587 12.30 35.63 37.57
CA GLU A 587 12.61 34.53 36.64
C GLU A 587 12.02 33.20 37.17
N LEU A 588 12.10 32.93 38.48
CA LEU A 588 11.49 31.74 39.07
C LEU A 588 9.97 31.70 38.84
N THR A 589 9.24 32.81 38.96
CA THR A 589 7.80 32.83 38.64
C THR A 589 7.50 32.67 37.14
N GLU A 590 8.43 33.03 36.25
CA GLU A 590 8.29 32.84 34.81
C GLU A 590 8.58 31.38 34.43
N ARG A 591 9.65 30.79 34.99
CA ARG A 591 9.94 29.34 34.92
C ARG A 591 8.76 28.52 35.42
N GLN A 592 8.18 28.85 36.58
CA GLN A 592 7.01 28.14 37.14
C GLN A 592 5.80 28.14 36.20
N LYS A 593 5.50 29.26 35.52
CA LYS A 593 4.39 29.34 34.54
C LYS A 593 4.66 28.44 33.33
N ILE A 594 5.89 28.43 32.83
CA ILE A 594 6.30 27.56 31.71
C ILE A 594 6.18 26.08 32.13
N THR A 595 6.68 25.73 33.32
CA THR A 595 6.56 24.37 33.87
C THR A 595 5.09 23.93 34.02
N GLU A 596 4.18 24.83 34.43
CA GLU A 596 2.77 24.50 34.56
C GLU A 596 2.06 24.35 33.19
N SER A 597 2.42 25.16 32.18
CA SER A 597 1.96 24.97 30.80
C SER A 597 2.36 23.59 30.27
N LEU A 598 3.64 23.24 30.38
CA LEU A 598 4.17 21.95 29.94
C LEU A 598 3.51 20.76 30.66
N LYS A 599 3.12 20.89 31.93
CA LYS A 599 2.32 19.86 32.62
C LYS A 599 0.91 19.72 32.04
N MET A 600 0.25 20.83 31.71
CA MET A 600 -1.09 20.79 31.10
C MET A 600 -1.02 20.18 29.70
N GLU A 601 -0.02 20.54 28.89
CA GLU A 601 0.25 19.96 27.58
C GLU A 601 0.55 18.45 27.68
N LEU A 602 1.34 18.01 28.67
CA LEU A 602 1.58 16.59 28.97
C LEU A 602 0.29 15.86 29.41
N LEU A 603 -0.58 16.51 30.17
CA LEU A 603 -1.87 15.95 30.58
C LEU A 603 -2.82 15.79 29.39
N GLU A 604 -2.89 16.78 28.50
CA GLU A 604 -3.67 16.72 27.26
C GLU A 604 -3.15 15.64 26.30
N MET A 605 -1.83 15.52 26.14
CA MET A 605 -1.22 14.41 25.39
C MET A 605 -1.52 13.05 26.01
N SER A 606 -1.51 12.91 27.35
CA SER A 606 -1.90 11.67 28.02
C SER A 606 -3.37 11.32 27.76
N ASN A 607 -4.27 12.30 27.86
CA ASN A 607 -5.70 12.10 27.57
C ASN A 607 -5.95 11.70 26.11
N ALA A 608 -5.20 12.29 25.16
CA ALA A 608 -5.26 11.92 23.74
C ALA A 608 -4.71 10.51 23.50
N LEU A 609 -3.62 10.13 24.17
CA LEU A 609 -3.03 8.79 24.13
C LEU A 609 -4.02 7.74 24.65
N ASP A 610 -4.72 8.01 25.75
CA ASP A 610 -5.77 7.14 26.29
C ASP A 610 -6.97 6.99 25.32
N GLN A 611 -7.42 8.08 24.68
CA GLN A 611 -8.46 8.03 23.66
C GLN A 611 -8.04 7.19 22.44
N MET A 612 -6.80 7.35 21.97
CA MET A 612 -6.24 6.52 20.89
C MET A 612 -6.12 5.05 21.32
N ASN A 613 -5.72 4.77 22.56
CA ASN A 613 -5.58 3.42 23.08
C ASN A 613 -6.95 2.71 23.17
N ASN A 614 -7.98 3.38 23.68
CA ASN A 614 -9.36 2.89 23.67
C ASN A 614 -9.87 2.63 22.23
N SER A 615 -9.52 3.50 21.29
CA SER A 615 -9.85 3.33 19.86
C SER A 615 -9.15 2.11 19.25
N ASN A 616 -7.88 1.88 19.59
CA ASN A 616 -7.12 0.71 19.17
C ASN A 616 -7.66 -0.60 19.76
N GLU A 617 -8.08 -0.60 21.03
CA GLU A 617 -8.69 -1.78 21.67
C GLU A 617 -10.06 -2.11 21.02
N SER A 618 -10.86 -1.09 20.68
CA SER A 618 -12.09 -1.27 19.89
C SER A 618 -11.82 -1.84 18.49
N LEU A 619 -10.84 -1.28 17.76
CA LEU A 619 -10.40 -1.84 16.48
C LEU A 619 -9.91 -3.29 16.61
N ARG A 620 -9.24 -3.64 17.72
CA ARG A 620 -8.78 -5.00 17.99
C ARG A 620 -9.93 -5.97 18.27
N SER A 621 -11.00 -5.53 18.96
CA SER A 621 -12.25 -6.31 19.08
C SER A 621 -12.87 -6.57 17.71
N ASN A 622 -13.07 -5.51 16.92
CA ASN A 622 -13.64 -5.59 15.57
C ASN A 622 -12.83 -6.53 14.66
N MET A 623 -11.49 -6.51 14.74
CA MET A 623 -10.64 -7.45 14.01
C MET A 623 -10.77 -8.89 14.50
N HIS A 624 -11.01 -9.13 15.79
CA HIS A 624 -11.24 -10.48 16.32
C HIS A 624 -12.62 -11.02 15.90
N GLU A 625 -13.64 -10.17 15.92
CA GLU A 625 -15.00 -10.46 15.45
C GLU A 625 -14.99 -10.80 13.95
N LEU A 626 -14.39 -9.94 13.12
CA LEU A 626 -14.19 -10.20 11.68
C LEU A 626 -13.37 -11.47 11.40
N ALA A 627 -12.35 -11.77 12.23
CA ALA A 627 -11.61 -13.02 12.10
C ALA A 627 -12.50 -14.25 12.35
N SER A 628 -13.40 -14.17 13.35
CA SER A 628 -14.35 -15.24 13.68
C SER A 628 -15.45 -15.41 12.63
N GLU A 629 -15.95 -14.33 12.05
CA GLU A 629 -16.91 -14.35 10.93
C GLU A 629 -16.27 -14.96 9.69
N LYS A 630 -15.03 -14.55 9.36
CA LYS A 630 -14.23 -15.14 8.27
C LYS A 630 -13.97 -16.63 8.48
N ASP A 631 -13.80 -17.11 9.72
CA ASP A 631 -13.65 -18.54 10.01
C ASP A 631 -14.99 -19.29 9.89
N LEU A 632 -16.10 -18.66 10.29
CA LEU A 632 -17.45 -19.21 10.11
C LEU A 632 -17.79 -19.36 8.61
N LEU A 633 -17.57 -18.30 7.82
CA LEU A 633 -17.76 -18.30 6.36
C LEU A 633 -16.84 -19.31 5.66
N HIS A 634 -15.64 -19.55 6.18
CA HIS A 634 -14.77 -20.61 5.65
C HIS A 634 -15.35 -22.01 5.89
N ILE A 635 -15.95 -22.26 7.06
CA ILE A 635 -16.66 -23.50 7.36
C ILE A 635 -17.89 -23.67 6.45
N GLU A 636 -18.67 -22.61 6.22
CA GLU A 636 -19.81 -22.66 5.28
C GLU A 636 -19.36 -22.91 3.84
N MET A 637 -18.26 -22.27 3.39
CA MET A 637 -17.68 -22.49 2.07
C MET A 637 -17.21 -23.94 1.89
N LEU A 638 -16.63 -24.57 2.92
CA LEU A 638 -16.27 -25.99 2.90
C LEU A 638 -17.53 -26.89 2.78
N GLN A 639 -18.59 -26.60 3.54
CA GLN A 639 -19.85 -27.35 3.44
C GLN A 639 -20.56 -27.17 2.09
N LEU A 640 -20.46 -25.99 1.48
CA LEU A 640 -20.96 -25.72 0.13
C LEU A 640 -20.13 -26.45 -0.93
N LYS A 641 -18.81 -26.51 -0.76
CA LYS A 641 -17.92 -27.30 -1.62
C LYS A 641 -18.24 -28.79 -1.55
N GLU A 642 -18.41 -29.37 -0.36
CA GLU A 642 -18.83 -30.77 -0.20
C GLU A 642 -20.22 -31.06 -0.81
N LYS A 643 -21.13 -30.07 -0.80
CA LYS A 643 -22.42 -30.17 -1.50
C LYS A 643 -22.20 -30.19 -3.01
N LEU A 644 -21.41 -29.27 -3.55
CA LEU A 644 -21.10 -29.18 -4.97
C LEU A 644 -20.42 -30.45 -5.50
N GLU A 645 -19.40 -30.98 -4.79
CA GLU A 645 -18.69 -32.21 -5.16
C GLU A 645 -19.62 -33.44 -5.19
N ARG A 646 -20.62 -33.50 -4.29
CA ARG A 646 -21.62 -34.57 -4.28
C ARG A 646 -22.68 -34.46 -5.37
N GLU A 647 -23.11 -33.24 -5.74
CA GLU A 647 -24.05 -33.07 -6.86
C GLU A 647 -23.33 -33.19 -8.22
N GLN A 648 -22.04 -32.85 -8.31
CA GLN A 648 -21.20 -33.13 -9.48
C GLN A 648 -21.08 -34.65 -9.70
N ALA A 649 -20.71 -35.42 -8.67
CA ALA A 649 -20.62 -36.88 -8.78
C ALA A 649 -21.93 -37.55 -9.22
N ARG A 650 -23.09 -36.95 -8.89
CA ARG A 650 -24.42 -37.37 -9.40
C ARG A 650 -24.65 -36.96 -10.85
N ALA A 651 -24.19 -35.79 -11.27
CA ALA A 651 -24.24 -35.38 -12.67
C ALA A 651 -23.40 -36.33 -13.53
N ASP A 652 -22.19 -36.67 -13.07
CA ASP A 652 -21.29 -37.64 -13.71
C ASP A 652 -21.94 -39.04 -13.80
N GLU A 653 -22.63 -39.50 -12.73
CA GLU A 653 -23.40 -40.75 -12.72
C GLU A 653 -24.57 -40.73 -13.72
N ILE A 654 -25.31 -39.61 -13.80
CA ILE A 654 -26.41 -39.43 -14.76
C ILE A 654 -25.89 -39.37 -16.20
N GLU A 655 -24.74 -38.75 -16.45
CA GLU A 655 -24.10 -38.72 -17.77
C GLU A 655 -23.64 -40.12 -18.18
N ALA A 656 -23.04 -40.90 -17.28
CA ALA A 656 -22.70 -42.30 -17.53
C ALA A 656 -23.93 -43.14 -17.90
N ILE A 657 -25.04 -43.01 -17.16
CA ILE A 657 -26.31 -43.70 -17.46
C ILE A 657 -26.90 -43.25 -18.80
N ALA A 658 -26.77 -41.96 -19.15
CA ALA A 658 -27.22 -41.45 -20.45
C ALA A 658 -26.40 -42.01 -21.62
N ASN A 659 -25.08 -42.13 -21.44
CA ASN A 659 -24.16 -42.72 -22.42
C ASN A 659 -24.43 -44.23 -22.60
N GLU A 660 -24.60 -45.00 -21.51
CA GLU A 660 -25.02 -46.41 -21.60
C GLU A 660 -26.37 -46.56 -22.32
N ALA A 661 -27.34 -45.67 -22.06
CA ALA A 661 -28.62 -45.68 -22.74
C ALA A 661 -28.50 -45.35 -24.24
N GLN A 662 -27.57 -44.46 -24.62
CA GLN A 662 -27.26 -44.18 -26.03
C GLN A 662 -26.60 -45.39 -26.71
N GLU A 663 -25.59 -46.04 -26.11
CA GLU A 663 -24.98 -47.24 -26.68
C GLU A 663 -26.01 -48.36 -26.88
N ILE A 664 -26.91 -48.57 -25.92
CA ILE A 664 -28.01 -49.54 -26.04
C ILE A 664 -28.98 -49.16 -27.17
N ALA A 665 -29.24 -47.86 -27.39
CA ALA A 665 -30.07 -47.39 -28.50
C ALA A 665 -29.40 -47.57 -29.87
N GLU A 666 -28.09 -47.31 -29.98
CA GLU A 666 -27.30 -47.52 -31.20
C GLU A 666 -27.16 -49.00 -31.54
N LEU A 667 -26.91 -49.88 -30.55
CA LEU A 667 -26.91 -51.33 -30.74
C LEU A 667 -28.27 -51.85 -31.23
N ARG A 668 -29.39 -51.33 -30.69
CA ARG A 668 -30.74 -51.66 -31.15
C ARG A 668 -31.02 -51.14 -32.56
N LYS A 669 -30.53 -49.95 -32.91
CA LYS A 669 -30.63 -49.39 -34.25
C LYS A 669 -29.89 -50.27 -35.25
N ASN A 670 -28.63 -50.62 -34.98
CA ASN A 670 -27.83 -51.47 -35.86
C ASN A 670 -28.50 -52.84 -36.07
N TYR A 671 -29.07 -53.45 -35.02
CA TYR A 671 -29.85 -54.68 -35.13
C TYR A 671 -31.13 -54.52 -35.99
N ALA A 672 -31.80 -53.37 -35.93
CA ALA A 672 -32.95 -53.07 -36.77
C ALA A 672 -32.54 -52.84 -38.24
N ASP A 673 -31.45 -52.10 -38.48
CA ASP A 673 -30.88 -51.86 -39.81
C ASP A 673 -30.46 -53.19 -40.48
N ASP A 674 -29.80 -54.10 -39.74
CA ASP A 674 -29.48 -55.46 -40.18
C ASP A 674 -30.74 -56.27 -40.52
N LYS A 675 -31.79 -56.16 -39.70
CA LYS A 675 -33.07 -56.85 -39.96
C LYS A 675 -33.82 -56.28 -41.16
N GLU A 676 -33.74 -54.97 -41.40
CA GLU A 676 -34.30 -54.36 -42.60
C GLU A 676 -33.50 -54.76 -43.86
N ALA A 677 -32.18 -54.98 -43.74
CA ALA A 677 -31.37 -55.53 -44.82
C ALA A 677 -31.73 -57.01 -45.13
N GLU A 678 -31.98 -57.83 -44.10
CA GLU A 678 -32.49 -59.21 -44.25
C GLU A 678 -33.87 -59.23 -44.93
N VAL A 679 -34.80 -58.37 -44.50
CA VAL A 679 -36.11 -58.21 -45.16
C VAL A 679 -35.96 -57.82 -46.62
N LYS A 680 -35.11 -56.85 -46.96
CA LYS A 680 -34.86 -56.44 -48.37
C LYS A 680 -34.21 -57.52 -49.24
N LEU A 681 -33.51 -58.49 -48.65
CA LEU A 681 -33.02 -59.67 -49.36
C LEU A 681 -34.14 -60.70 -49.59
N LEU A 682 -35.03 -60.90 -48.60
CA LEU A 682 -36.21 -61.74 -48.73
C LEU A 682 -37.22 -61.16 -49.74
N GLU A 683 -37.47 -59.85 -49.73
CA GLU A 683 -38.31 -59.16 -50.71
C GLU A 683 -37.81 -59.41 -52.14
N ARG A 684 -36.51 -59.20 -52.42
CA ARG A 684 -35.92 -59.52 -53.73
C ARG A 684 -36.04 -60.99 -54.09
N SER A 685 -35.85 -61.89 -53.14
CA SER A 685 -36.04 -63.34 -53.37
C SER A 685 -37.50 -63.68 -53.69
N VAL A 686 -38.48 -62.98 -53.11
CA VAL A 686 -39.90 -63.13 -53.44
C VAL A 686 -40.18 -62.56 -54.83
N GLU A 687 -39.71 -61.35 -55.16
CA GLU A 687 -39.85 -60.79 -56.51
C GLU A 687 -39.20 -61.68 -57.59
N GLU A 688 -38.04 -62.28 -57.32
CA GLU A 688 -37.38 -63.22 -58.22
C GLU A 688 -38.20 -64.51 -58.38
N LEU A 689 -38.77 -65.04 -57.29
CA LEU A 689 -39.69 -66.18 -57.35
C LEU A 689 -40.94 -65.84 -58.16
N GLU A 690 -41.58 -64.69 -57.91
CA GLU A 690 -42.74 -64.19 -58.68
C GLU A 690 -42.41 -64.10 -60.18
N ARG A 691 -41.28 -63.49 -60.55
CA ARG A 691 -40.81 -63.45 -61.95
C ARG A 691 -40.59 -64.85 -62.55
N THR A 692 -40.16 -65.83 -61.76
CA THR A 692 -40.06 -67.22 -62.24
C THR A 692 -41.42 -67.90 -62.37
N VAL A 693 -42.38 -67.59 -61.48
CA VAL A 693 -43.78 -68.06 -61.57
C VAL A 693 -44.44 -67.46 -62.81
N ASP A 694 -44.35 -66.16 -63.05
CA ASP A 694 -44.84 -65.50 -64.28
C ASP A 694 -44.32 -66.21 -65.54
N VAL A 695 -43.02 -66.51 -65.60
CA VAL A 695 -42.38 -67.20 -66.72
C VAL A 695 -42.83 -68.66 -66.83
N LEU A 696 -43.18 -69.32 -65.73
CA LEU A 696 -43.73 -70.67 -65.72
C LEU A 696 -45.21 -70.70 -66.13
N GLU A 697 -46.03 -69.75 -65.67
CA GLU A 697 -47.43 -69.59 -66.06
C GLU A 697 -47.55 -69.27 -67.55
N ASN A 698 -46.76 -68.32 -68.06
CA ASN A 698 -46.67 -68.04 -69.50
C ASN A 698 -46.26 -69.28 -70.31
N LYS A 699 -45.33 -70.11 -69.81
CA LYS A 699 -44.97 -71.40 -70.45
C LYS A 699 -46.11 -72.40 -70.38
N VAL A 700 -46.81 -72.49 -69.25
CA VAL A 700 -47.98 -73.35 -69.08
C VAL A 700 -49.10 -72.93 -70.04
N ASP A 701 -49.32 -71.64 -70.26
CA ASP A 701 -50.34 -71.15 -71.19
C ASP A 701 -49.93 -71.32 -72.66
N ILE A 702 -48.65 -71.18 -72.99
CA ILE A 702 -48.11 -71.60 -74.30
C ILE A 702 -48.32 -73.11 -74.52
N VAL A 703 -48.12 -73.94 -73.49
CA VAL A 703 -48.34 -75.40 -73.54
C VAL A 703 -49.82 -75.77 -73.59
N LYS A 704 -50.71 -75.05 -72.87
CA LYS A 704 -52.17 -75.17 -73.02
C LYS A 704 -52.58 -74.83 -74.44
N GLY A 705 -52.11 -73.71 -74.97
CA GLY A 705 -52.39 -73.28 -76.34
C GLY A 705 -51.81 -74.21 -77.41
N GLU A 706 -50.69 -74.90 -77.13
CA GLU A 706 -50.14 -75.94 -77.99
C GLU A 706 -50.94 -77.25 -77.90
N ALA A 707 -51.30 -77.69 -76.68
CA ALA A 707 -52.18 -78.83 -76.47
C ALA A 707 -53.58 -78.58 -77.05
N GLU A 708 -54.05 -77.33 -77.06
CA GLU A 708 -55.30 -76.91 -77.69
C GLU A 708 -55.17 -76.79 -79.21
N ARG A 709 -54.03 -76.35 -79.76
CA ARG A 709 -53.73 -76.50 -81.20
C ARG A 709 -53.68 -77.97 -81.60
N GLN A 710 -53.13 -78.85 -80.78
CA GLN A 710 -53.08 -80.30 -81.02
C GLN A 710 -54.46 -80.95 -80.83
N ARG A 711 -55.30 -80.46 -79.91
CA ARG A 711 -56.72 -80.81 -79.80
C ARG A 711 -57.48 -80.37 -81.05
N LEU A 712 -57.34 -79.12 -81.48
CA LEU A 712 -58.02 -78.57 -82.66
C LEU A 712 -57.52 -79.22 -83.96
N HIS A 713 -56.24 -79.55 -84.09
CA HIS A 713 -55.72 -80.32 -85.22
C HIS A 713 -56.13 -81.81 -85.12
N GLY A 714 -56.29 -82.34 -83.91
CA GLY A 714 -56.91 -83.65 -83.68
C GLY A 714 -58.39 -83.66 -84.06
N GLU A 715 -59.12 -82.58 -83.80
CA GLU A 715 -60.52 -82.36 -84.19
C GLU A 715 -60.64 -82.03 -85.69
N GLU A 716 -59.65 -81.39 -86.30
CA GLU A 716 -59.55 -81.16 -87.75
C GLU A 716 -59.24 -82.48 -88.49
N LEU A 717 -58.31 -83.28 -87.97
CA LEU A 717 -58.08 -84.66 -88.42
C LEU A 717 -59.27 -85.57 -88.09
N GLU A 718 -60.01 -85.33 -87.02
CA GLU A 718 -61.26 -86.05 -86.72
C GLU A 718 -62.40 -85.58 -87.62
N LEU A 719 -62.40 -84.33 -88.10
CA LEU A 719 -63.31 -83.80 -89.12
C LEU A 719 -62.94 -84.26 -90.53
N GLU A 720 -61.66 -84.39 -90.87
CA GLU A 720 -61.20 -85.07 -92.10
C GLU A 720 -61.51 -86.57 -92.03
N LEU A 721 -61.25 -87.21 -90.90
CA LEU A 721 -61.67 -88.59 -90.64
C LEU A 721 -63.19 -88.69 -90.68
N HIS A 722 -63.95 -87.71 -90.17
CA HIS A 722 -65.40 -87.66 -90.30
C HIS A 722 -65.86 -87.33 -91.71
N ALA A 723 -65.07 -86.65 -92.55
CA ALA A 723 -65.38 -86.41 -93.96
C ALA A 723 -65.10 -87.65 -94.82
N VAL A 724 -63.98 -88.35 -94.59
CA VAL A 724 -63.65 -89.65 -95.18
C VAL A 724 -64.65 -90.71 -94.70
N LYS A 725 -64.97 -90.72 -93.41
CA LYS A 725 -66.04 -91.55 -92.81
C LYS A 725 -67.40 -91.12 -93.33
N HIS A 726 -67.69 -89.85 -93.64
CA HIS A 726 -68.94 -89.42 -94.31
C HIS A 726 -68.93 -89.79 -95.81
N GLN A 727 -67.79 -90.00 -96.45
CA GLN A 727 -67.72 -90.61 -97.79
C GLN A 727 -67.98 -92.12 -97.71
N MET A 728 -67.33 -92.84 -96.79
CA MET A 728 -67.60 -94.26 -96.50
C MET A 728 -69.04 -94.48 -96.02
N GLN A 729 -69.56 -93.57 -95.21
CA GLN A 729 -70.90 -93.57 -94.63
C GLN A 729 -71.93 -92.87 -95.53
N ASN A 730 -71.54 -92.27 -96.66
CA ASN A 730 -72.46 -92.06 -97.79
C ASN A 730 -72.65 -93.36 -98.59
N VAL A 731 -71.65 -94.25 -98.59
CA VAL A 731 -71.78 -95.63 -99.10
C VAL A 731 -72.50 -96.53 -98.07
N GLU A 732 -72.38 -96.24 -96.77
CA GLU A 732 -73.03 -97.01 -95.69
C GLU A 732 -74.39 -96.48 -95.22
N ASN A 733 -74.71 -95.18 -95.27
CA ASN A 733 -76.06 -94.65 -94.93
C ASN A 733 -77.10 -95.06 -95.98
N ALA A 734 -76.70 -95.27 -97.23
CA ALA A 734 -77.51 -95.98 -98.23
C ALA A 734 -77.95 -97.40 -97.78
N ASN A 735 -77.34 -97.93 -96.71
CA ASN A 735 -77.64 -99.21 -96.07
C ASN A 735 -78.09 -99.05 -94.58
N ALA A 736 -77.80 -97.91 -93.93
CA ALA A 736 -78.06 -97.64 -92.50
C ALA A 736 -79.26 -96.72 -92.22
N ASP A 737 -79.68 -95.86 -93.17
CA ASP A 737 -80.92 -95.07 -93.06
C ASP A 737 -82.16 -95.99 -92.91
N MET A 738 -82.09 -97.19 -93.50
CA MET A 738 -83.09 -98.26 -93.34
C MET A 738 -83.05 -98.94 -91.96
N LYS A 739 -82.00 -98.72 -91.14
CA LYS A 739 -81.70 -99.54 -89.94
C LYS A 739 -80.98 -98.82 -88.78
N ARG A 740 -81.42 -97.62 -88.41
CA ARG A 740 -82.16 -97.38 -87.13
C ARG A 740 -82.34 -95.91 -86.72
N TYR A 741 -83.06 -95.21 -87.59
CA TYR A 741 -84.09 -94.24 -87.21
C TYR A 741 -85.04 -94.73 -86.07
N LEU A 742 -85.11 -96.06 -85.82
CA LEU A 742 -85.88 -96.72 -84.77
C LEU A 742 -85.25 -96.62 -83.36
N ASP A 743 -84.02 -97.11 -83.14
CA ASP A 743 -83.47 -97.27 -81.76
C ASP A 743 -83.17 -95.93 -81.06
N GLU A 744 -82.66 -94.92 -81.79
CA GLU A 744 -82.26 -93.65 -81.17
C GLU A 744 -83.47 -92.75 -80.84
N LYS A 745 -84.55 -92.86 -81.62
CA LYS A 745 -85.83 -92.22 -81.28
C LYS A 745 -86.46 -92.80 -80.03
N GLU A 746 -86.36 -94.11 -79.82
CA GLU A 746 -86.91 -94.79 -78.64
C GLU A 746 -86.21 -94.34 -77.35
N LYS A 747 -84.87 -94.30 -77.36
CA LYS A 747 -84.08 -93.91 -76.18
C LYS A 747 -84.24 -92.44 -75.81
N SER A 748 -84.13 -91.51 -76.77
CA SER A 748 -84.26 -90.07 -76.48
C SER A 748 -85.65 -89.67 -76.01
N LEU A 749 -86.71 -90.37 -76.43
CA LEU A 749 -88.07 -90.14 -75.93
C LEU A 749 -88.18 -90.53 -74.43
N GLN A 750 -87.54 -91.64 -74.05
CA GLN A 750 -87.64 -92.21 -72.72
C GLN A 750 -86.90 -91.40 -71.64
N GLU A 751 -85.69 -90.92 -71.95
CA GLU A 751 -84.92 -90.05 -71.05
C GLU A 751 -85.55 -88.64 -70.93
N ALA A 752 -86.13 -88.10 -72.03
CA ALA A 752 -86.87 -86.84 -71.99
C ALA A 752 -88.14 -86.92 -71.13
N LEU A 753 -88.92 -88.01 -71.24
CA LEU A 753 -90.13 -88.21 -70.43
C LEU A 753 -89.83 -88.35 -68.94
N GLN A 754 -88.71 -88.99 -68.55
CA GLN A 754 -88.31 -89.07 -67.15
C GLN A 754 -87.90 -87.71 -66.57
N ASN A 755 -87.11 -86.92 -67.31
CA ASN A 755 -86.73 -85.58 -66.86
C ASN A 755 -87.93 -84.62 -66.79
N ILE A 756 -88.89 -84.73 -67.72
CA ILE A 756 -90.15 -83.97 -67.66
C ILE A 756 -90.96 -84.39 -66.42
N GLN A 757 -91.14 -85.67 -66.12
CA GLN A 757 -91.87 -86.10 -64.92
C GLN A 757 -91.22 -85.66 -63.60
N ILE A 758 -89.88 -85.60 -63.54
CA ILE A 758 -89.17 -85.08 -62.37
C ILE A 758 -89.41 -83.57 -62.23
N LEU A 759 -89.27 -82.81 -63.32
CA LEU A 759 -89.49 -81.35 -63.31
C LEU A 759 -90.96 -80.98 -63.08
N GLU A 760 -91.92 -81.73 -63.62
CA GLU A 760 -93.35 -81.55 -63.32
C GLU A 760 -93.67 -81.80 -61.85
N LYS A 761 -93.02 -82.81 -61.22
CA LYS A 761 -93.15 -83.08 -59.80
C LYS A 761 -92.51 -81.99 -58.94
N ASP A 762 -91.29 -81.56 -59.27
CA ASP A 762 -90.60 -80.48 -58.55
C ASP A 762 -91.32 -79.14 -58.70
N ILE A 763 -91.88 -78.84 -59.88
CA ILE A 763 -92.75 -77.68 -60.09
C ILE A 763 -94.03 -77.81 -59.26
N ALA A 764 -94.69 -78.97 -59.23
CA ALA A 764 -95.88 -79.17 -58.40
C ALA A 764 -95.59 -79.07 -56.89
N GLU A 765 -94.44 -79.55 -56.42
CA GLU A 765 -94.01 -79.41 -55.03
C GLU A 765 -93.59 -77.97 -54.69
N LYS A 766 -92.95 -77.24 -55.62
CA LYS A 766 -92.64 -75.81 -55.45
C LYS A 766 -93.86 -74.92 -55.58
N ASP A 767 -94.83 -75.23 -56.42
CA ASP A 767 -96.13 -74.54 -56.46
C ASP A 767 -96.96 -74.84 -55.21
N ALA A 768 -96.85 -76.04 -54.62
CA ALA A 768 -97.44 -76.36 -53.31
C ALA A 768 -96.77 -75.59 -52.16
N GLU A 769 -95.44 -75.48 -52.14
CA GLU A 769 -94.72 -74.59 -51.22
C GLU A 769 -95.08 -73.12 -51.44
N ILE A 770 -95.12 -72.63 -52.68
CA ILE A 770 -95.52 -71.26 -53.02
C ILE A 770 -96.98 -71.00 -52.65
N ALA A 771 -97.86 -72.01 -52.74
CA ALA A 771 -99.23 -71.93 -52.24
C ALA A 771 -99.28 -71.89 -50.71
N GLN A 772 -98.46 -72.68 -50.01
CA GLN A 772 -98.33 -72.60 -48.54
C GLN A 772 -97.75 -71.26 -48.08
N PHE A 773 -96.70 -70.76 -48.74
CA PHE A 773 -96.12 -69.45 -48.43
C PHE A 773 -97.08 -68.32 -48.81
N LYS A 774 -97.84 -68.40 -49.91
CA LYS A 774 -98.91 -67.44 -50.20
C LYS A 774 -100.06 -67.51 -49.18
N ALA A 775 -100.43 -68.70 -48.71
CA ALA A 775 -101.45 -68.87 -47.67
C ALA A 775 -100.95 -68.29 -46.34
N HIS A 776 -99.72 -68.60 -45.93
CA HIS A 776 -99.12 -68.10 -44.69
C HIS A 776 -98.84 -66.59 -44.75
N ILE A 777 -98.41 -66.04 -45.90
CA ILE A 777 -98.31 -64.60 -46.12
C ILE A 777 -99.70 -63.95 -46.12
N SER A 778 -100.73 -64.60 -46.67
CA SER A 778 -102.11 -64.10 -46.61
C SER A 778 -102.68 -64.14 -45.20
N GLU A 779 -102.32 -65.13 -44.39
CA GLU A 779 -102.68 -65.25 -42.97
C GLU A 779 -101.93 -64.23 -42.11
N LEU A 780 -100.62 -64.04 -42.34
CA LEU A 780 -99.83 -62.96 -41.74
C LEU A 780 -100.34 -61.59 -42.15
N ASN A 781 -100.74 -61.40 -43.42
CA ASN A 781 -101.32 -60.14 -43.89
C ASN A 781 -102.75 -59.93 -43.36
N LEU A 782 -103.55 -60.98 -43.20
CA LEU A 782 -104.85 -60.91 -42.53
C LEU A 782 -104.68 -60.58 -41.03
N HIS A 783 -103.69 -61.15 -40.36
CA HIS A 783 -103.34 -60.80 -38.98
C HIS A 783 -102.78 -59.37 -38.88
N ALA A 784 -101.95 -58.94 -39.83
CA ALA A 784 -101.43 -57.58 -39.89
C ALA A 784 -102.53 -56.57 -40.24
N GLU A 785 -103.46 -56.87 -41.13
CA GLU A 785 -104.63 -56.04 -41.43
C GLU A 785 -105.63 -56.04 -40.28
N ALA A 786 -105.83 -57.16 -39.58
CA ALA A 786 -106.66 -57.21 -38.37
C ALA A 786 -106.04 -56.39 -37.24
N GLN A 787 -104.74 -56.53 -37.00
CA GLN A 787 -104.01 -55.79 -35.98
C GLN A 787 -103.86 -54.30 -36.35
N ALA A 788 -103.66 -53.98 -37.63
CA ALA A 788 -103.69 -52.60 -38.14
C ALA A 788 -105.10 -52.01 -38.11
N CYS A 789 -106.17 -52.78 -38.31
CA CYS A 789 -107.55 -52.33 -38.09
C CYS A 789 -107.84 -52.12 -36.60
N GLU A 790 -107.32 -52.98 -35.71
CA GLU A 790 -107.44 -52.82 -34.27
C GLU A 790 -106.65 -51.60 -33.78
N TYR A 791 -105.42 -51.39 -34.27
CA TYR A 791 -104.65 -50.17 -34.04
C TYR A 791 -105.32 -48.94 -34.68
N LYS A 792 -105.96 -49.05 -35.85
CA LYS A 792 -106.71 -47.95 -36.48
C LYS A 792 -108.01 -47.63 -35.74
N GLN A 793 -108.63 -48.60 -35.06
CA GLN A 793 -109.74 -48.36 -34.13
C GLN A 793 -109.25 -47.76 -32.81
N LYS A 794 -108.14 -48.23 -32.24
CA LYS A 794 -107.53 -47.66 -31.03
C LYS A 794 -106.98 -46.25 -31.29
N PHE A 795 -106.41 -46.00 -32.47
CA PHE A 795 -105.97 -44.69 -32.92
C PHE A 795 -107.19 -43.79 -33.14
N LYS A 796 -108.25 -44.24 -33.83
CA LYS A 796 -109.51 -43.48 -33.91
C LYS A 796 -110.14 -43.18 -32.54
N ALA A 797 -110.01 -44.08 -31.57
CA ALA A 797 -110.46 -43.83 -30.20
C ALA A 797 -109.61 -42.73 -29.51
N LEU A 798 -108.28 -42.76 -29.67
CA LEU A 798 -107.37 -41.75 -29.14
C LEU A 798 -107.52 -40.40 -29.86
N GLU A 799 -107.65 -40.40 -31.17
CA GLU A 799 -108.00 -39.28 -32.05
C GLU A 799 -109.32 -38.64 -31.60
N SER A 800 -110.37 -39.44 -31.37
CA SER A 800 -111.65 -38.97 -30.83
C SER A 800 -111.61 -38.47 -29.38
N MET A 801 -110.55 -38.78 -28.62
CA MET A 801 -110.31 -38.23 -27.27
C MET A 801 -109.36 -37.02 -27.27
N ALA A 802 -108.55 -36.85 -28.32
CA ALA A 802 -107.59 -35.75 -28.46
C ALA A 802 -108.14 -34.55 -29.26
N GLU A 803 -109.11 -34.76 -30.15
CA GLU A 803 -109.51 -33.76 -31.15
C GLU A 803 -110.61 -32.78 -30.69
N GLN A 804 -111.32 -33.03 -29.57
CA GLN A 804 -112.42 -32.16 -29.12
C GLN A 804 -112.35 -31.69 -27.66
N VAL A 805 -111.34 -30.87 -27.36
CA VAL A 805 -111.50 -29.78 -26.39
C VAL A 805 -112.25 -28.62 -27.06
N ARG A 806 -113.55 -28.43 -26.79
CA ARG A 806 -114.30 -27.14 -26.71
C ARG A 806 -115.81 -27.35 -26.42
N PRO A 807 -116.57 -26.34 -25.95
CA PRO A 807 -117.68 -26.60 -25.02
C PRO A 807 -119.11 -26.52 -25.58
N GLU A 808 -119.96 -27.39 -25.01
CA GLU A 808 -121.31 -27.09 -24.47
C GLU A 808 -122.37 -26.35 -25.33
N GLY A 809 -123.01 -27.11 -26.24
CA GLY A 809 -124.42 -27.52 -26.06
C GLY A 809 -125.57 -26.55 -26.43
N HIS A 810 -126.74 -27.14 -26.78
CA HIS A 810 -127.96 -27.17 -25.93
C HIS A 810 -129.18 -27.79 -26.68
N SER A 811 -130.03 -28.55 -25.95
CA SER A 811 -131.45 -28.92 -26.25
C SER A 811 -131.81 -29.66 -27.57
N ALA A 812 -132.71 -30.66 -27.63
CA ALA A 812 -133.59 -31.27 -26.61
C ALA A 812 -134.10 -32.70 -27.00
N HIS A 813 -134.23 -33.57 -25.99
CA HIS A 813 -135.33 -34.52 -25.70
C HIS A 813 -136.02 -35.39 -26.81
N ALA A 814 -135.87 -36.73 -26.77
CA ALA A 814 -136.99 -37.73 -26.78
C ALA A 814 -136.58 -39.25 -26.81
N THR A 815 -136.93 -39.99 -25.75
CA THR A 815 -137.37 -41.43 -25.67
C THR A 815 -136.82 -42.60 -26.57
N SER A 816 -136.15 -43.58 -25.91
CA SER A 816 -136.64 -44.97 -25.64
C SER A 816 -136.01 -46.27 -26.26
N SER A 817 -135.62 -47.20 -25.36
CA SER A 817 -135.67 -48.70 -25.47
C SER A 817 -134.60 -49.43 -26.36
N SER A 818 -134.27 -50.73 -26.25
CA SER A 818 -134.67 -51.82 -25.32
C SER A 818 -133.72 -53.07 -25.38
N LYS A 819 -133.56 -53.83 -24.26
CA LYS A 819 -133.28 -55.31 -24.15
C LYS A 819 -131.92 -55.89 -24.69
N LYS A 820 -131.45 -57.13 -24.38
CA LYS A 820 -131.43 -58.00 -23.14
C LYS A 820 -130.70 -59.35 -23.43
N SER A 821 -129.84 -59.85 -22.51
CA SER A 821 -129.46 -61.30 -22.27
C SER A 821 -128.86 -62.15 -23.44
N GLU A 822 -128.30 -63.38 -23.30
CA GLU A 822 -128.29 -64.39 -22.20
C GLU A 822 -126.95 -65.20 -22.05
N LYS A 823 -126.96 -66.51 -21.67
CA LYS A 823 -125.94 -67.10 -20.75
C LYS A 823 -125.76 -68.65 -20.79
N HIS A 824 -124.55 -69.16 -20.45
CA HIS A 824 -124.20 -70.54 -19.96
C HIS A 824 -124.35 -71.76 -20.93
N ALA A 825 -123.90 -73.02 -20.65
CA ALA A 825 -122.63 -73.58 -20.11
C ALA A 825 -122.56 -75.16 -20.12
N THR A 826 -121.35 -75.74 -19.97
CA THR A 826 -120.97 -77.10 -19.43
C THR A 826 -121.01 -78.45 -20.22
N LYS A 827 -119.93 -79.26 -20.00
CA LYS A 827 -119.84 -80.75 -19.78
C LYS A 827 -119.69 -81.83 -20.89
N SER A 828 -118.42 -82.25 -21.11
CA SER A 828 -117.84 -83.61 -20.85
C SER A 828 -118.14 -84.89 -21.68
N ARG A 829 -117.10 -85.76 -21.71
CA ARG A 829 -116.97 -87.20 -22.15
C ARG A 829 -116.65 -87.47 -23.64
N GLY A 830 -115.73 -88.40 -23.87
CA GLY A 830 -115.26 -88.83 -25.20
C GLY A 830 -114.65 -90.24 -25.22
N SER A 831 -114.01 -90.59 -26.34
CA SER A 831 -113.34 -91.86 -26.68
C SER A 831 -112.53 -91.66 -27.98
N GLY A 832 -111.44 -92.37 -28.31
CA GLY A 832 -110.71 -93.43 -27.61
C GLY A 832 -110.08 -94.40 -28.63
N SER A 833 -108.74 -94.47 -28.74
CA SER A 833 -108.03 -95.44 -29.60
C SER A 833 -106.60 -95.71 -29.08
N PRO A 834 -105.99 -96.90 -29.24
CA PRO A 834 -104.88 -97.34 -28.37
C PRO A 834 -103.58 -97.75 -29.09
N PHE A 835 -102.44 -97.19 -28.66
CA PHE A 835 -101.24 -97.93 -28.21
C PHE A 835 -100.24 -96.94 -27.57
N LYS A 836 -100.13 -96.98 -26.24
CA LYS A 836 -99.49 -95.94 -25.42
C LYS A 836 -98.22 -96.48 -24.75
N CYS A 837 -97.04 -96.29 -25.34
CA CYS A 837 -95.76 -96.77 -24.73
C CYS A 837 -94.46 -95.97 -24.98
N ILE A 838 -94.40 -94.91 -25.80
CA ILE A 838 -93.11 -94.25 -26.16
C ILE A 838 -92.97 -92.80 -25.63
N GLY A 839 -94.07 -92.14 -25.23
CA GLY A 839 -94.07 -90.70 -24.90
C GLY A 839 -93.76 -90.29 -23.44
N LEU A 840 -93.25 -91.17 -22.57
CA LEU A 840 -93.21 -90.93 -21.12
C LEU A 840 -91.88 -90.39 -20.55
N GLY A 841 -90.75 -90.53 -21.23
CA GLY A 841 -89.48 -89.94 -20.78
C GLY A 841 -89.45 -88.42 -20.96
N LEU A 842 -89.61 -87.97 -22.21
CA LEU A 842 -89.46 -86.57 -22.59
C LEU A 842 -90.46 -85.63 -21.89
N ALA A 843 -91.69 -86.08 -21.64
CA ALA A 843 -92.71 -85.29 -20.94
C ALA A 843 -92.46 -85.15 -19.42
N GLN A 844 -91.58 -85.97 -18.84
CA GLN A 844 -91.13 -85.83 -17.45
C GLN A 844 -89.82 -85.03 -17.38
N GLN A 845 -88.92 -85.20 -18.35
CA GLN A 845 -87.71 -84.38 -18.49
C GLN A 845 -88.04 -82.91 -18.76
N ILE A 846 -88.90 -82.60 -19.74
CA ILE A 846 -89.35 -81.22 -20.01
C ILE A 846 -90.09 -80.62 -18.80
N LYS A 847 -90.67 -81.44 -17.93
CA LYS A 847 -91.25 -80.96 -16.67
C LYS A 847 -90.18 -80.65 -15.63
N SER A 848 -89.19 -81.50 -15.40
CA SER A 848 -88.09 -81.16 -14.50
C SER A 848 -87.30 -79.95 -15.00
N GLU A 849 -87.01 -79.88 -16.30
CA GLU A 849 -86.33 -78.74 -16.92
C GLU A 849 -87.16 -77.45 -16.75
N LYS A 850 -88.49 -77.49 -16.94
CA LYS A 850 -89.33 -76.31 -16.71
C LYS A 850 -89.56 -75.96 -15.24
N ASP A 851 -89.61 -76.94 -14.34
CA ASP A 851 -89.70 -76.67 -12.90
C ASP A 851 -88.36 -76.11 -12.37
N GLU A 852 -87.22 -76.51 -12.94
CA GLU A 852 -85.87 -76.00 -12.65
C GLU A 852 -85.62 -74.61 -13.30
N GLU A 853 -86.11 -74.37 -14.52
CA GLU A 853 -86.18 -73.05 -15.17
C GLU A 853 -87.12 -72.10 -14.39
N LEU A 854 -88.20 -72.61 -13.79
CA LEU A 854 -89.10 -71.84 -12.91
C LEU A 854 -88.50 -71.57 -11.53
N THR A 855 -87.74 -72.49 -10.92
CA THR A 855 -87.07 -72.22 -9.64
C THR A 855 -85.91 -71.26 -9.82
N THR A 856 -85.08 -71.40 -10.86
CA THR A 856 -84.04 -70.41 -11.19
C THR A 856 -84.65 -69.04 -11.54
N SER A 857 -85.75 -69.00 -12.28
CA SER A 857 -86.51 -67.75 -12.51
C SER A 857 -87.05 -67.12 -11.22
N ARG A 858 -87.55 -67.94 -10.27
CA ARG A 858 -88.00 -67.44 -8.95
C ARG A 858 -86.84 -66.93 -8.10
N VAL A 859 -85.74 -67.67 -8.00
CA VAL A 859 -84.53 -67.22 -7.30
C VAL A 859 -84.03 -65.91 -7.92
N ARG A 860 -84.07 -65.77 -9.25
CA ARG A 860 -83.70 -64.51 -9.91
C ARG A 860 -84.67 -63.36 -9.62
N ILE A 861 -85.96 -63.63 -9.45
CA ILE A 861 -86.93 -62.63 -8.99
C ILE A 861 -86.66 -62.26 -7.53
N GLU A 862 -86.42 -63.23 -6.65
CA GLU A 862 -86.13 -63.03 -5.22
C GLU A 862 -84.80 -62.26 -5.00
N GLU A 863 -83.77 -62.54 -5.82
CA GLU A 863 -82.55 -61.73 -5.93
C GLU A 863 -82.87 -60.27 -6.31
N LEU A 864 -83.67 -60.06 -7.36
CA LEU A 864 -84.04 -58.72 -7.85
C LEU A 864 -84.93 -57.96 -6.85
N GLU A 865 -85.80 -58.64 -6.12
CA GLU A 865 -86.58 -58.09 -5.01
C GLU A 865 -85.68 -57.72 -3.82
N SER A 866 -84.68 -58.55 -3.49
CA SER A 866 -83.68 -58.22 -2.47
C SER A 866 -82.83 -57.01 -2.85
N LEU A 867 -82.49 -56.87 -4.14
CA LEU A 867 -81.75 -55.74 -4.70
C LEU A 867 -82.62 -54.47 -4.77
N ALA A 868 -83.91 -54.60 -5.06
CA ALA A 868 -84.87 -53.51 -4.98
C ALA A 868 -85.03 -53.02 -3.54
N LEU A 869 -85.14 -53.94 -2.57
CA LEU A 869 -85.21 -53.62 -1.13
C LEU A 869 -83.90 -53.00 -0.61
N SER A 870 -82.72 -53.42 -1.09
CA SER A 870 -81.46 -52.80 -0.69
C SER A 870 -81.34 -51.37 -1.24
N ARG A 871 -81.65 -51.16 -2.53
CA ARG A 871 -81.73 -49.81 -3.13
C ARG A 871 -82.81 -48.94 -2.48
N GLN A 872 -83.95 -49.50 -2.09
CA GLN A 872 -84.99 -48.75 -1.38
C GLN A 872 -84.50 -48.30 0.01
N LYS A 873 -83.79 -49.15 0.76
CA LYS A 873 -83.14 -48.78 2.02
C LYS A 873 -82.04 -47.71 1.82
N GLU A 874 -81.27 -47.82 0.75
CA GLU A 874 -80.27 -46.81 0.37
C GLU A 874 -80.94 -45.46 0.07
N ILE A 875 -82.02 -45.44 -0.73
CA ILE A 875 -82.81 -44.23 -1.03
C ILE A 875 -83.40 -43.62 0.24
N PHE A 876 -83.96 -44.41 1.17
CA PHE A 876 -84.42 -43.90 2.46
C PHE A 876 -83.28 -43.31 3.31
N THR A 877 -82.09 -43.92 3.27
CA THR A 877 -80.89 -43.43 3.98
C THR A 877 -80.36 -42.14 3.36
N LEU A 878 -80.37 -42.02 2.03
CA LEU A 878 -80.00 -40.81 1.29
C LEU A 878 -81.02 -39.68 1.52
N ASN A 879 -82.32 -39.94 1.49
CA ASN A 879 -83.34 -38.96 1.84
C ASN A 879 -83.21 -38.47 3.29
N SER A 880 -82.84 -39.36 4.22
CA SER A 880 -82.59 -38.99 5.63
C SER A 880 -81.36 -38.08 5.78
N LYS A 881 -80.32 -38.30 4.98
CA LYS A 881 -79.14 -37.41 4.90
C LYS A 881 -79.45 -36.08 4.20
N LEU A 882 -80.29 -36.11 3.15
CA LEU A 882 -80.73 -34.92 2.43
C LEU A 882 -81.55 -34.00 3.35
N ALA A 883 -82.55 -34.55 4.07
CA ALA A 883 -83.35 -33.80 5.03
C ALA A 883 -82.50 -33.19 6.17
N ALA A 884 -81.43 -33.88 6.59
CA ALA A 884 -80.48 -33.33 7.56
C ALA A 884 -79.67 -32.15 6.98
N ALA A 885 -79.21 -32.25 5.72
CA ALA A 885 -78.53 -31.16 5.03
C ALA A 885 -79.47 -29.96 4.76
N GLU A 886 -80.73 -30.22 4.39
CA GLU A 886 -81.78 -29.20 4.24
C GLU A 886 -82.05 -28.47 5.56
N SER A 887 -82.13 -29.19 6.68
CA SER A 887 -82.22 -28.59 8.02
C SER A 887 -81.03 -27.67 8.30
N MET A 888 -79.79 -28.16 8.11
CA MET A 888 -78.58 -27.36 8.34
C MET A 888 -78.55 -26.09 7.48
N THR A 889 -78.98 -26.15 6.21
CA THR A 889 -79.10 -24.94 5.39
C THR A 889 -80.21 -24.00 5.87
N HIS A 890 -81.33 -24.51 6.37
CA HIS A 890 -82.38 -23.69 6.99
C HIS A 890 -81.95 -23.06 8.33
N ASP A 891 -81.07 -23.72 9.10
CA ASP A 891 -80.46 -23.16 10.30
C ASP A 891 -79.48 -22.03 9.94
N VAL A 892 -78.55 -22.26 9.00
CA VAL A 892 -77.59 -21.24 8.52
C VAL A 892 -78.29 -20.01 7.92
N ILE A 893 -79.38 -20.20 7.17
CA ILE A 893 -80.19 -19.08 6.63
C ILE A 893 -80.87 -18.29 7.76
N ARG A 894 -81.29 -18.96 8.84
CA ARG A 894 -81.90 -18.30 10.01
C ARG A 894 -80.90 -17.43 10.74
N ASP A 895 -79.68 -17.92 10.96
CA ASP A 895 -78.62 -17.19 11.66
C ASP A 895 -78.14 -15.99 10.84
N LEU A 896 -77.99 -16.14 9.51
CA LEU A 896 -77.68 -15.03 8.59
C LEU A 896 -78.79 -13.95 8.59
N LEU A 897 -80.06 -14.34 8.72
CA LEU A 897 -81.17 -13.39 8.84
C LEU A 897 -81.22 -12.71 10.22
N GLY A 898 -80.84 -13.42 11.29
CA GLY A 898 -80.66 -12.85 12.64
C GLY A 898 -79.58 -11.76 12.66
N VAL A 899 -78.37 -12.11 12.21
CA VAL A 899 -77.25 -11.15 12.08
C VAL A 899 -77.64 -9.94 11.24
N LYS A 900 -78.38 -10.13 10.14
CA LYS A 900 -78.90 -9.03 9.31
C LYS A 900 -79.88 -8.13 10.07
N LEU A 901 -80.78 -8.68 10.88
CA LEU A 901 -81.74 -7.91 11.69
C LEU A 901 -81.04 -7.09 12.77
N ASP A 902 -80.08 -7.69 13.49
CA ASP A 902 -79.28 -6.99 14.50
C ASP A 902 -78.47 -5.84 13.88
N MET A 903 -77.80 -6.10 12.75
CA MET A 903 -77.02 -5.10 12.01
C MET A 903 -77.90 -3.95 11.49
N THR A 904 -79.10 -4.25 10.99
CA THR A 904 -80.07 -3.23 10.55
C THR A 904 -80.57 -2.38 11.72
N THR A 905 -80.83 -3.01 12.87
CA THR A 905 -81.26 -2.33 14.10
C THR A 905 -80.17 -1.39 14.61
N TYR A 906 -78.91 -1.85 14.64
CA TYR A 906 -77.76 -1.06 15.10
C TYR A 906 -77.51 0.19 14.23
N VAL A 907 -77.62 0.06 12.90
CA VAL A 907 -77.50 1.19 11.95
C VAL A 907 -78.56 2.26 12.22
N SER A 908 -79.83 1.84 12.44
CA SER A 908 -80.93 2.79 12.67
C SER A 908 -80.81 3.62 13.96
N LEU A 909 -80.08 3.12 14.96
CA LEU A 909 -79.88 3.81 16.24
C LEU A 909 -78.72 4.82 16.20
N LEU A 910 -77.70 4.56 15.37
CA LEU A 910 -76.53 5.42 15.24
C LEU A 910 -76.83 6.71 14.50
N ASP A 911 -77.55 6.63 13.37
CA ASP A 911 -77.67 7.71 12.38
C ASP A 911 -78.13 9.06 12.99
N ASN A 912 -79.16 9.04 13.84
CA ASN A 912 -79.70 10.25 14.49
C ASN A 912 -78.79 10.87 15.57
N GLN A 913 -77.95 10.08 16.26
CA GLN A 913 -77.07 10.61 17.31
C GLN A 913 -75.66 10.93 16.79
N GLN A 914 -75.29 10.38 15.63
CA GLN A 914 -73.94 10.52 15.08
C GLN A 914 -73.78 11.78 14.24
N VAL A 915 -74.82 12.32 13.58
CA VAL A 915 -74.72 13.57 12.78
C VAL A 915 -74.16 14.75 13.57
N GLN A 916 -74.68 15.04 14.78
CA GLN A 916 -74.14 16.13 15.63
C GLN A 916 -72.68 15.87 16.04
N LYS A 917 -72.35 14.62 16.42
CA LYS A 917 -70.97 14.26 16.76
C LYS A 917 -70.03 14.27 15.56
N ILE A 918 -70.51 13.99 14.34
CA ILE A 918 -69.71 14.04 13.10
C ILE A 918 -69.33 15.49 12.78
N THR A 919 -70.21 16.48 12.96
CA THR A 919 -69.86 17.89 12.74
C THR A 919 -68.71 18.34 13.65
N GLU A 920 -68.71 17.91 14.92
CA GLU A 920 -67.66 18.24 15.89
C GLU A 920 -66.39 17.39 15.70
N LYS A 921 -66.53 16.08 15.41
CA LYS A 921 -65.40 15.21 15.06
C LYS A 921 -64.73 15.58 13.76
N ALA A 922 -65.43 16.10 12.75
CA ALA A 922 -64.81 16.49 11.48
C ALA A 922 -63.81 17.65 11.67
N ARG A 923 -64.12 18.59 12.58
CA ARG A 923 -63.21 19.69 12.94
C ARG A 923 -62.00 19.24 13.77
N LEU A 924 -62.15 18.24 14.62
CA LEU A 924 -61.02 17.64 15.33
C LEU A 924 -60.18 16.72 14.42
N HIS A 925 -60.84 15.91 13.59
CA HIS A 925 -60.18 15.04 12.63
C HIS A 925 -59.55 15.80 11.46
N SER A 926 -59.90 17.05 11.14
CA SER A 926 -59.11 17.81 10.16
C SER A 926 -57.72 18.13 10.70
N VAL A 927 -57.63 18.65 11.93
CA VAL A 927 -56.35 18.95 12.59
C VAL A 927 -55.56 17.66 12.87
N GLU A 928 -56.23 16.64 13.40
CA GLU A 928 -55.62 15.32 13.64
C GLU A 928 -55.24 14.62 12.32
N SER A 929 -55.88 14.97 11.19
CA SER A 929 -55.47 14.51 9.85
C SER A 929 -54.31 15.33 9.29
N GLU A 930 -54.20 16.63 9.54
CA GLU A 930 -53.00 17.41 9.18
C GLU A 930 -51.78 16.93 9.96
N GLU A 931 -51.93 16.62 11.25
CA GLU A 931 -50.89 15.98 12.06
C GLU A 931 -50.52 14.59 11.53
N LYS A 932 -51.52 13.76 11.17
CA LYS A 932 -51.28 12.44 10.55
C LYS A 932 -50.68 12.55 9.15
N GLU A 933 -51.04 13.55 8.36
CA GLU A 933 -50.46 13.81 7.03
C GLU A 933 -49.00 14.26 7.18
N GLN A 934 -48.67 15.14 8.14
CA GLN A 934 -47.28 15.46 8.47
C GLN A 934 -46.48 14.25 8.96
N VAL A 935 -47.07 13.38 9.78
CA VAL A 935 -46.43 12.12 10.21
C VAL A 935 -46.25 11.18 9.02
N VAL A 936 -47.23 11.08 8.12
CA VAL A 936 -47.13 10.30 6.87
C VAL A 936 -46.09 10.89 5.92
N VAL A 937 -45.92 12.21 5.84
CA VAL A 937 -44.85 12.87 5.06
C VAL A 937 -43.48 12.60 5.69
N LYS A 938 -43.35 12.64 7.02
CA LYS A 938 -42.12 12.26 7.74
C LYS A 938 -41.78 10.78 7.54
N LEU A 939 -42.76 9.89 7.64
CA LEU A 939 -42.59 8.45 7.37
C LEU A 939 -42.29 8.16 5.89
N LYS A 940 -42.88 8.91 4.94
CA LYS A 940 -42.53 8.84 3.51
C LYS A 940 -41.10 9.33 3.27
N LYS A 941 -40.64 10.38 3.97
CA LYS A 941 -39.24 10.85 3.90
C LYS A 941 -38.28 9.79 4.42
N GLN A 942 -38.54 9.23 5.61
CA GLN A 942 -37.76 8.13 6.18
C GLN A 942 -37.79 6.86 5.31
N LEU A 943 -38.93 6.52 4.71
CA LEU A 943 -39.02 5.41 3.77
C LEU A 943 -38.21 5.67 2.49
N ASN A 944 -38.20 6.89 1.97
CA ASN A 944 -37.37 7.27 0.83
C ASN A 944 -35.88 7.27 1.18
N GLU A 945 -35.51 7.70 2.39
CA GLU A 945 -34.15 7.62 2.93
C GLU A 945 -33.71 6.15 3.01
N PHE A 946 -34.50 5.26 3.63
CA PHE A 946 -34.22 3.82 3.63
C PHE A 946 -34.22 3.18 2.24
N ILE A 947 -35.00 3.68 1.28
CA ILE A 947 -34.95 3.21 -0.12
C ILE A 947 -33.64 3.66 -0.79
N GLN A 948 -33.16 4.88 -0.55
CA GLN A 948 -31.87 5.37 -1.05
C GLN A 948 -30.69 4.63 -0.40
N GLU A 949 -30.73 4.40 0.91
CA GLU A 949 -29.75 3.57 1.60
C GLU A 949 -29.75 2.14 1.03
N ARG A 950 -30.90 1.50 0.89
CA ARG A 950 -31.00 0.15 0.31
C ARG A 950 -30.52 0.11 -1.14
N GLN A 951 -30.74 1.18 -1.90
CA GLN A 951 -30.25 1.30 -3.28
C GLN A 951 -28.72 1.43 -3.30
N GLY A 952 -28.13 2.25 -2.42
CA GLY A 952 -26.68 2.34 -2.24
C GLY A 952 -26.04 1.03 -1.75
N TRP A 953 -26.71 0.28 -0.86
CA TRP A 953 -26.27 -1.05 -0.45
C TRP A 953 -26.34 -2.08 -1.59
N LEU A 954 -27.34 -2.00 -2.47
CA LEU A 954 -27.41 -2.85 -3.67
C LEU A 954 -26.30 -2.49 -4.66
N GLU A 955 -26.06 -1.20 -4.91
CA GLU A 955 -24.97 -0.72 -5.77
C GLU A 955 -23.59 -1.09 -5.20
N GLU A 956 -23.42 -1.09 -3.87
CA GLU A 956 -22.21 -1.59 -3.20
C GLU A 956 -22.06 -3.11 -3.35
N ILE A 957 -23.15 -3.88 -3.22
CA ILE A 957 -23.13 -5.34 -3.42
C ILE A 957 -22.78 -5.69 -4.87
N ASP A 958 -23.39 -5.01 -5.85
CA ASP A 958 -23.11 -5.21 -7.28
C ASP A 958 -21.66 -4.80 -7.61
N ARG A 959 -21.16 -3.71 -7.03
CA ARG A 959 -19.77 -3.28 -7.13
C ARG A 959 -18.82 -4.31 -6.52
N LYS A 960 -19.13 -4.87 -5.34
CA LYS A 960 -18.33 -5.93 -4.69
C LYS A 960 -18.36 -7.24 -5.47
N GLN A 961 -19.47 -7.59 -6.12
CA GLN A 961 -19.54 -8.72 -7.03
C GLN A 961 -18.67 -8.48 -8.28
N ALA A 962 -18.70 -7.28 -8.86
CA ALA A 962 -17.84 -6.93 -9.99
C ALA A 962 -16.34 -6.95 -9.62
N GLU A 963 -15.97 -6.41 -8.46
CA GLU A 963 -14.62 -6.49 -7.89
C GLU A 963 -14.19 -7.96 -7.67
N LEU A 964 -15.05 -8.81 -7.10
CA LEU A 964 -14.78 -10.23 -6.87
C LEU A 964 -14.62 -11.01 -8.18
N ILE A 965 -15.48 -10.78 -9.17
CA ILE A 965 -15.39 -11.39 -10.51
C ILE A 965 -14.09 -10.95 -11.21
N ALA A 966 -13.70 -9.67 -11.11
CA ALA A 966 -12.45 -9.19 -11.66
C ALA A 966 -11.23 -9.85 -10.99
N VAL A 967 -11.24 -10.02 -9.66
CA VAL A 967 -10.21 -10.76 -8.91
C VAL A 967 -10.19 -12.23 -9.30
N GLN A 968 -11.34 -12.88 -9.47
CA GLN A 968 -11.43 -14.29 -9.87
C GLN A 968 -10.90 -14.51 -11.29
N ILE A 969 -11.20 -13.61 -12.23
CA ILE A 969 -10.63 -13.60 -13.59
C ILE A 969 -9.12 -13.34 -13.55
N GLY A 970 -8.65 -12.46 -12.67
CA GLY A 970 -7.22 -12.22 -12.45
C GLY A 970 -6.48 -13.46 -11.92
N LEU A 971 -7.06 -14.14 -10.93
CA LEU A 971 -6.53 -15.36 -10.33
C LEU A 971 -6.50 -16.52 -11.35
N GLU A 972 -7.55 -16.69 -12.15
CA GLU A 972 -7.60 -17.74 -13.16
C GLU A 972 -6.61 -17.46 -14.32
N LYS A 973 -6.43 -16.20 -14.74
CA LYS A 973 -5.35 -15.81 -15.66
C LYS A 973 -3.96 -16.09 -15.09
N LEU A 974 -3.75 -15.84 -13.80
CA LEU A 974 -2.49 -16.16 -13.11
C LEU A 974 -2.26 -17.68 -13.07
N ARG A 975 -3.29 -18.46 -12.75
CA ARG A 975 -3.26 -19.93 -12.75
C ARG A 975 -2.92 -20.50 -14.13
N GLN A 976 -3.50 -19.95 -15.19
CA GLN A 976 -3.20 -20.35 -16.57
C GLN A 976 -1.77 -19.99 -16.96
N ARG A 977 -1.26 -18.83 -16.53
CA ARG A 977 0.15 -18.44 -16.70
C ARG A 977 1.09 -19.39 -15.95
N ASP A 978 0.79 -19.74 -14.71
CA ASP A 978 1.59 -20.70 -13.92
C ASP A 978 1.56 -22.10 -14.52
N GLN A 979 0.42 -22.55 -15.04
CA GLN A 979 0.30 -23.82 -15.75
C GLN A 979 1.12 -23.82 -17.05
N PHE A 980 1.09 -22.73 -17.82
CA PHE A 980 1.93 -22.54 -19.01
C PHE A 980 3.42 -22.57 -18.64
N LEU A 981 3.86 -21.74 -17.69
CA LEU A 981 5.24 -21.68 -17.20
C LEU A 981 5.71 -23.04 -16.64
N LYS A 982 4.81 -23.82 -16.03
CA LYS A 982 5.11 -25.19 -15.59
C LYS A 982 5.31 -26.14 -16.77
N THR A 983 4.45 -26.09 -17.80
CA THR A 983 4.65 -26.90 -19.02
C THR A 983 5.90 -26.50 -19.80
N GLU A 984 6.23 -25.21 -19.84
CA GLU A 984 7.47 -24.68 -20.41
C GLU A 984 8.69 -25.15 -19.61
N ASN A 985 8.64 -25.11 -18.28
CA ASN A 985 9.71 -25.64 -17.44
C ASN A 985 9.90 -27.17 -17.59
N GLU A 986 8.83 -27.96 -17.73
CA GLU A 986 8.98 -29.39 -18.03
C GLU A 986 9.52 -29.63 -19.45
N MET A 987 9.12 -28.82 -20.43
CA MET A 987 9.67 -28.86 -21.79
C MET A 987 11.17 -28.55 -21.76
N LEU A 988 11.58 -27.46 -21.11
CA LEU A 988 12.98 -27.04 -20.94
C LEU A 988 13.79 -28.06 -20.12
N LYS A 989 13.19 -28.76 -19.14
CA LYS A 989 13.85 -29.89 -18.44
C LYS A 989 14.11 -31.06 -19.39
N VAL A 990 13.11 -31.48 -20.18
CA VAL A 990 13.25 -32.54 -21.17
C VAL A 990 14.28 -32.14 -22.23
N GLU A 991 14.26 -30.89 -22.68
CA GLU A 991 15.22 -30.34 -23.63
C GLU A 991 16.64 -30.26 -23.04
N ASN A 992 16.78 -29.89 -21.75
CA ASN A 992 18.05 -29.89 -21.03
C ASN A 992 18.60 -31.32 -20.83
N VAL A 993 17.73 -32.31 -20.59
CA VAL A 993 18.08 -33.74 -20.57
C VAL A 993 18.50 -34.23 -21.96
N ASN A 994 17.81 -33.81 -23.02
CA ASN A 994 18.18 -34.13 -24.40
C ASN A 994 19.52 -33.49 -24.80
N HIS A 995 19.76 -32.23 -24.42
CA HIS A 995 21.04 -31.56 -24.61
C HIS A 995 22.15 -32.23 -23.80
N LYS A 996 21.93 -32.59 -22.53
CA LYS A 996 22.89 -33.37 -21.72
C LYS A 996 23.18 -34.74 -22.35
N LYS A 997 22.16 -35.44 -22.83
CA LYS A 997 22.32 -36.70 -23.57
C LYS A 997 23.14 -36.46 -24.85
N LYS A 998 22.90 -35.37 -25.57
CA LYS A 998 23.66 -35.07 -26.79
C LYS A 998 25.10 -34.64 -26.51
N VAL A 999 25.34 -33.92 -25.42
CA VAL A 999 26.68 -33.64 -24.90
C VAL A 999 27.37 -34.95 -24.52
N MET A 1000 26.73 -35.86 -23.77
CA MET A 1000 27.31 -37.18 -23.46
C MET A 1000 27.56 -38.07 -24.69
N GLU A 1001 26.70 -37.99 -25.72
CA GLU A 1001 26.94 -38.66 -27.01
C GLU A 1001 28.17 -38.08 -27.72
N LEU A 1002 28.26 -36.74 -27.80
CA LEU A 1002 29.37 -36.03 -28.44
C LEU A 1002 30.68 -36.17 -27.65
N GLU A 1003 30.65 -36.14 -26.32
CA GLU A 1003 31.76 -36.51 -25.44
C GLU A 1003 32.15 -37.97 -25.63
N GLY A 1004 31.18 -38.87 -25.80
CA GLY A 1004 31.41 -40.27 -26.14
C GLY A 1004 32.06 -40.46 -27.50
N GLU A 1005 31.72 -39.62 -28.49
CA GLU A 1005 32.35 -39.59 -29.81
C GLU A 1005 33.75 -38.96 -29.75
N VAL A 1006 33.93 -37.83 -29.08
CA VAL A 1006 35.23 -37.21 -28.80
C VAL A 1006 36.15 -38.15 -28.04
N ASN A 1007 35.65 -38.95 -27.09
CA ASN A 1007 36.44 -39.94 -26.36
C ASN A 1007 36.77 -41.19 -27.21
N LYS A 1008 35.94 -41.58 -28.18
CA LYS A 1008 36.31 -42.58 -29.21
C LYS A 1008 37.35 -42.03 -30.19
N LEU A 1009 37.30 -40.73 -30.49
CA LEU A 1009 38.23 -40.03 -31.39
C LEU A 1009 39.54 -39.60 -30.72
N SER A 1010 39.58 -39.49 -29.39
CA SER A 1010 40.79 -39.20 -28.61
C SER A 1010 41.46 -40.48 -28.07
N GLY A 1011 40.67 -41.48 -27.68
CA GLY A 1011 41.10 -42.76 -27.12
C GLY A 1011 41.51 -43.81 -28.16
N GLN A 1012 42.75 -44.30 -28.04
CA GLN A 1012 43.36 -45.43 -28.77
C GLN A 1012 43.38 -45.41 -30.32
N GLN A 1013 42.25 -45.28 -31.03
CA GLN A 1013 42.25 -45.32 -32.51
C GLN A 1013 43.17 -44.25 -33.11
N ASN A 1014 43.07 -43.04 -32.56
CA ASN A 1014 43.90 -41.90 -32.94
C ASN A 1014 45.38 -42.04 -32.50
N LEU A 1015 45.71 -42.92 -31.54
CA LEU A 1015 47.11 -43.21 -31.20
C LEU A 1015 47.78 -44.10 -32.24
N GLN A 1016 47.12 -45.18 -32.69
CA GLN A 1016 47.67 -46.02 -33.77
C GLN A 1016 47.69 -45.27 -35.12
N GLN A 1017 46.69 -44.43 -35.40
CA GLN A 1017 46.73 -43.53 -36.56
C GLN A 1017 47.85 -42.49 -36.42
N ARG A 1018 48.05 -41.82 -35.27
CA ARG A 1018 49.20 -40.92 -35.06
C ARG A 1018 50.55 -41.63 -35.15
N ILE A 1019 50.68 -42.86 -34.66
CA ILE A 1019 51.92 -43.64 -34.82
C ILE A 1019 52.16 -44.00 -36.29
N HIS A 1020 51.13 -44.42 -37.03
CA HIS A 1020 51.25 -44.74 -38.45
C HIS A 1020 51.53 -43.48 -39.30
N HIS A 1021 50.82 -42.38 -39.07
CA HIS A 1021 51.08 -41.10 -39.72
C HIS A 1021 52.45 -40.54 -39.31
N HIS A 1022 52.88 -40.62 -38.06
CA HIS A 1022 54.22 -40.18 -37.65
C HIS A 1022 55.32 -41.06 -38.26
N ALA A 1023 55.11 -42.38 -38.38
CA ALA A 1023 56.04 -43.26 -39.10
C ALA A 1023 56.11 -42.90 -40.59
N LYS A 1024 54.96 -42.72 -41.25
CA LYS A 1024 54.89 -42.32 -42.67
C LYS A 1024 55.48 -40.92 -42.90
N ILE A 1025 55.15 -39.95 -42.08
CA ILE A 1025 55.74 -38.58 -42.10
C ILE A 1025 57.23 -38.64 -41.79
N LYS A 1026 57.72 -39.56 -40.96
CA LYS A 1026 59.16 -39.76 -40.71
C LYS A 1026 59.86 -40.41 -41.90
N GLU A 1027 59.21 -41.32 -42.62
CA GLU A 1027 59.72 -41.90 -43.87
C GLU A 1027 59.71 -40.88 -45.02
N GLU A 1028 58.62 -40.12 -45.17
CA GLU A 1028 58.48 -39.03 -46.13
C GLU A 1028 59.45 -37.89 -45.82
N ASN A 1029 59.61 -37.48 -44.55
CA ASN A 1029 60.65 -36.53 -44.15
C ASN A 1029 62.06 -37.09 -44.32
N HIS A 1030 62.29 -38.40 -44.24
CA HIS A 1030 63.59 -38.98 -44.57
C HIS A 1030 63.86 -38.92 -46.08
N LYS A 1031 62.87 -39.27 -46.92
CA LYS A 1031 62.94 -39.13 -48.39
C LYS A 1031 63.10 -37.67 -48.81
N LEU A 1032 62.32 -36.76 -48.24
CA LEU A 1032 62.42 -35.31 -48.46
C LEU A 1032 63.74 -34.76 -47.94
N LYS A 1033 64.30 -35.26 -46.82
CA LYS A 1033 65.63 -34.87 -46.34
C LYS A 1033 66.71 -35.33 -47.32
N VAL A 1034 66.67 -36.58 -47.80
CA VAL A 1034 67.61 -37.09 -48.82
C VAL A 1034 67.47 -36.29 -50.12
N GLN A 1035 66.25 -36.02 -50.59
CA GLN A 1035 65.99 -35.18 -51.76
C GLN A 1035 66.45 -33.73 -51.54
N ASN A 1036 66.32 -33.18 -50.33
CA ASN A 1036 66.77 -31.83 -50.01
C ASN A 1036 68.29 -31.76 -49.84
N GLU A 1037 68.96 -32.82 -49.37
CA GLU A 1037 70.41 -32.95 -49.40
C GLU A 1037 70.94 -33.10 -50.84
N GLU A 1038 70.22 -33.83 -51.69
CA GLU A 1038 70.52 -33.93 -53.12
C GLU A 1038 70.26 -32.59 -53.85
N LEU A 1039 69.16 -31.90 -53.54
CA LEU A 1039 68.87 -30.56 -54.05
C LEU A 1039 69.83 -29.52 -53.48
N SER A 1040 70.30 -29.63 -52.24
CA SER A 1040 71.29 -28.73 -51.63
C SER A 1040 72.72 -29.00 -52.13
N THR A 1041 73.00 -30.19 -52.66
CA THR A 1041 74.27 -30.47 -53.36
C THR A 1041 74.19 -30.10 -54.84
N LYS A 1042 73.02 -30.27 -55.49
CA LYS A 1042 72.74 -29.68 -56.82
C LYS A 1042 72.80 -28.15 -56.76
N LEU A 1043 72.18 -27.53 -55.75
CA LEU A 1043 72.18 -26.09 -55.50
C LEU A 1043 73.61 -25.60 -55.32
N ARG A 1044 74.40 -26.17 -54.39
CA ARG A 1044 75.82 -25.79 -54.23
C ARG A 1044 76.66 -25.98 -55.49
N ARG A 1045 76.41 -27.02 -56.31
CA ARG A 1045 77.04 -27.15 -57.64
C ARG A 1045 76.63 -26.01 -58.57
N THR A 1046 75.33 -25.68 -58.64
CA THR A 1046 74.83 -24.56 -59.44
C THR A 1046 75.24 -23.19 -58.90
N GLU A 1047 75.48 -23.03 -57.59
CA GLU A 1047 75.98 -21.80 -56.96
C GLU A 1047 77.46 -21.60 -57.25
N VAL A 1048 78.27 -22.66 -57.28
CA VAL A 1048 79.65 -22.62 -57.76
C VAL A 1048 79.70 -22.27 -59.25
N ILE A 1049 78.82 -22.87 -60.07
CA ILE A 1049 78.68 -22.52 -61.50
C ILE A 1049 78.19 -21.08 -61.65
N LEU A 1050 77.18 -20.64 -60.90
CA LEU A 1050 76.61 -19.29 -60.96
C LEU A 1050 77.62 -18.24 -60.46
N SER A 1051 78.42 -18.54 -59.44
CA SER A 1051 79.47 -17.65 -58.94
C SER A 1051 80.58 -17.52 -59.98
N ARG A 1052 80.99 -18.63 -60.59
CA ARG A 1052 81.92 -18.62 -61.73
C ARG A 1052 81.37 -17.82 -62.91
N VAL A 1053 80.11 -18.03 -63.29
CA VAL A 1053 79.44 -17.30 -64.38
C VAL A 1053 79.23 -15.83 -64.02
N LYS A 1054 78.92 -15.49 -62.76
CA LYS A 1054 78.85 -14.10 -62.28
C LYS A 1054 80.23 -13.42 -62.34
N GLU A 1055 81.30 -14.12 -62.01
CA GLU A 1055 82.65 -13.56 -62.09
C GLU A 1055 83.13 -13.46 -63.56
N GLU A 1056 82.83 -14.45 -64.41
CA GLU A 1056 83.06 -14.38 -65.85
C GLU A 1056 82.24 -13.23 -66.49
N LEU A 1057 80.98 -13.02 -66.06
CA LEU A 1057 80.13 -11.89 -66.48
C LEU A 1057 80.63 -10.55 -65.92
N ALA A 1058 81.16 -10.51 -64.70
CA ALA A 1058 81.75 -9.31 -64.10
C ALA A 1058 83.03 -8.90 -64.84
N ARG A 1059 83.90 -9.87 -65.14
CA ARG A 1059 85.07 -9.69 -66.02
C ARG A 1059 84.65 -9.22 -67.42
N PHE A 1060 83.56 -9.76 -67.98
CA PHE A 1060 83.03 -9.36 -69.29
C PHE A 1060 82.41 -7.95 -69.28
N ARG A 1061 81.67 -7.57 -68.23
CA ARG A 1061 81.14 -6.21 -68.04
C ARG A 1061 82.26 -5.19 -67.88
N ALA A 1062 83.29 -5.53 -67.09
CA ALA A 1062 84.48 -4.72 -66.94
C ALA A 1062 85.25 -4.56 -68.27
N SER A 1063 85.42 -5.63 -69.05
CA SER A 1063 86.05 -5.53 -70.38
C SER A 1063 85.21 -4.74 -71.40
N CYS A 1064 83.88 -4.67 -71.18
CA CYS A 1064 82.96 -3.80 -71.92
C CYS A 1064 82.79 -2.38 -71.30
N GLY A 1065 83.59 -2.00 -70.31
CA GLY A 1065 83.57 -0.67 -69.70
C GLY A 1065 82.32 -0.33 -68.88
N ARG A 1066 81.55 -1.33 -68.42
CA ARG A 1066 80.37 -1.14 -67.56
C ARG A 1066 80.65 -1.57 -66.11
N ASN A 1067 79.90 -0.99 -65.17
CA ASN A 1067 79.95 -1.40 -63.75
C ASN A 1067 79.71 -2.92 -63.62
N PRO A 1068 80.57 -3.68 -62.91
CA PRO A 1068 80.35 -5.10 -62.65
C PRO A 1068 78.98 -5.42 -62.03
N TYR A 1069 78.51 -4.57 -61.10
CA TYR A 1069 77.27 -4.76 -60.34
C TYR A 1069 76.17 -3.75 -60.74
N VAL A 1070 74.93 -4.05 -60.33
CA VAL A 1070 73.71 -3.28 -60.66
C VAL A 1070 73.03 -2.88 -59.35
N ASP A 1071 72.48 -1.68 -59.32
CA ASP A 1071 71.71 -1.13 -58.21
C ASP A 1071 70.21 -1.36 -58.45
N PHE A 1072 69.45 -1.71 -57.40
CA PHE A 1072 68.05 -2.15 -57.48
C PHE A 1072 67.05 -1.19 -56.82
N ASP A 1073 67.49 -0.34 -55.88
CA ASP A 1073 66.57 0.50 -55.08
C ASP A 1073 65.89 1.58 -55.95
N GLU A 1074 66.60 2.06 -56.98
CA GLU A 1074 66.12 3.02 -57.98
C GLU A 1074 64.97 2.46 -58.83
N GLU A 1075 64.99 1.15 -59.15
CA GLU A 1075 63.97 0.49 -59.98
C GLU A 1075 62.63 0.35 -59.22
N GLN A 1076 62.69 -0.04 -57.95
CA GLN A 1076 61.49 -0.25 -57.13
C GLN A 1076 60.70 1.05 -56.91
N ARG A 1077 61.41 2.19 -56.79
CA ARG A 1077 60.82 3.53 -56.64
C ARG A 1077 59.99 3.96 -57.85
N LEU A 1078 60.38 3.57 -59.07
CA LEU A 1078 59.67 3.92 -60.30
C LEU A 1078 58.39 3.10 -60.47
N SER A 1079 58.41 1.82 -60.06
CA SER A 1079 57.26 0.91 -60.12
C SER A 1079 56.05 1.42 -59.31
N ALA A 1080 56.28 1.98 -58.12
CA ALA A 1080 55.21 2.49 -57.26
C ALA A 1080 54.37 3.60 -57.93
N LYS A 1081 55.03 4.54 -58.63
CA LYS A 1081 54.35 5.66 -59.31
C LYS A 1081 53.53 5.24 -60.54
N LEU A 1082 53.80 4.06 -61.10
CA LEU A 1082 53.03 3.57 -62.25
C LEU A 1082 51.59 3.21 -61.86
N LYS A 1083 51.42 2.54 -60.71
CA LYS A 1083 50.11 2.08 -60.22
C LYS A 1083 49.11 3.21 -59.98
N GLU A 1084 49.56 4.28 -59.34
CA GLU A 1084 48.72 5.43 -58.95
C GLU A 1084 48.04 6.05 -60.18
N ALA A 1085 48.75 6.14 -61.31
CA ALA A 1085 48.23 6.63 -62.59
C ALA A 1085 47.27 5.65 -63.31
N GLU A 1086 47.30 4.35 -62.98
CA GLU A 1086 46.35 3.37 -63.54
C GLU A 1086 44.97 3.44 -62.87
N GLU A 1087 44.91 3.78 -61.57
CA GLU A 1087 43.64 3.89 -60.84
C GLU A 1087 42.86 5.16 -61.22
N GLU A 1088 43.51 6.31 -61.43
CA GLU A 1088 42.86 7.54 -61.94
C GLU A 1088 42.17 7.30 -63.30
N LYS A 1089 42.87 6.59 -64.20
CA LYS A 1089 42.38 6.22 -65.54
C LYS A 1089 41.13 5.34 -65.47
N LEU A 1090 41.03 4.47 -64.46
CA LEU A 1090 39.90 3.56 -64.26
C LEU A 1090 38.63 4.33 -63.82
N GLN A 1091 38.77 5.31 -62.93
CA GLN A 1091 37.66 6.18 -62.51
C GLN A 1091 37.10 7.01 -63.68
N LEU A 1092 37.96 7.46 -64.59
CA LEU A 1092 37.54 8.27 -65.75
C LEU A 1092 36.67 7.47 -66.73
N ALA A 1093 36.96 6.17 -66.91
CA ALA A 1093 36.20 5.28 -67.78
C ALA A 1093 34.75 5.06 -67.29
N GLN A 1094 34.54 4.93 -65.97
CA GLN A 1094 33.19 4.78 -65.40
C GLN A 1094 32.32 6.02 -65.65
N LYS A 1095 32.89 7.23 -65.54
CA LYS A 1095 32.15 8.49 -65.81
C LYS A 1095 31.68 8.58 -67.26
N LEU A 1096 32.51 8.12 -68.22
CA LEU A 1096 32.15 8.10 -69.64
C LEU A 1096 30.96 7.15 -69.93
N LEU A 1097 30.95 5.96 -69.29
CA LEU A 1097 29.87 4.98 -69.46
C LEU A 1097 28.52 5.50 -68.97
N GLY A 1098 28.49 6.20 -67.83
CA GLY A 1098 27.29 6.84 -67.29
C GLY A 1098 26.72 7.92 -68.23
N LEU A 1099 27.60 8.71 -68.86
CA LEU A 1099 27.21 9.71 -69.85
C LEU A 1099 26.57 9.07 -71.10
N CYS A 1100 27.20 8.03 -71.65
CA CYS A 1100 26.70 7.31 -72.81
C CYS A 1100 25.32 6.68 -72.54
N THR A 1101 25.14 6.08 -71.36
CA THR A 1101 23.86 5.50 -70.90
C THR A 1101 22.74 6.54 -70.84
N SER A 1102 23.07 7.76 -70.42
CA SER A 1102 22.11 8.87 -70.28
C SER A 1102 21.61 9.37 -71.64
N VAL A 1103 22.49 9.45 -72.64
CA VAL A 1103 22.13 9.85 -74.01
C VAL A 1103 21.24 8.81 -74.69
N LEU A 1104 21.54 7.51 -74.53
CA LEU A 1104 20.70 6.42 -75.07
C LEU A 1104 19.27 6.46 -74.50
N LYS A 1105 19.11 6.74 -73.19
CA LYS A 1105 17.80 6.98 -72.57
C LYS A 1105 17.07 8.16 -73.22
N ALA A 1106 17.76 9.29 -73.44
CA ALA A 1106 17.16 10.48 -74.03
C ALA A 1106 16.67 10.27 -75.48
N ALA A 1107 17.25 9.32 -76.22
CA ALA A 1107 16.81 8.96 -77.56
C ALA A 1107 15.52 8.09 -77.59
N GLY A 1108 15.06 7.60 -76.43
CA GLY A 1108 13.95 6.65 -76.34
C GLY A 1108 14.34 5.22 -76.73
N ILE A 1109 15.63 4.89 -76.77
CA ILE A 1109 16.14 3.54 -77.01
C ILE A 1109 16.02 2.75 -75.70
N THR A 1110 14.82 2.25 -75.42
CA THR A 1110 14.47 1.56 -74.16
C THR A 1110 14.76 0.05 -74.15
N LYS A 1111 15.30 -0.51 -75.24
CA LYS A 1111 15.79 -1.90 -75.24
C LYS A 1111 17.19 -1.98 -74.62
N PRO A 1112 17.44 -2.91 -73.67
CA PRO A 1112 18.77 -3.10 -73.10
C PRO A 1112 19.71 -3.75 -74.13
N SER A 1113 20.52 -2.93 -74.80
CA SER A 1113 21.72 -3.40 -75.50
C SER A 1113 22.78 -3.76 -74.46
N THR A 1114 23.36 -4.96 -74.56
CA THR A 1114 24.40 -5.46 -73.63
C THR A 1114 25.77 -4.79 -73.81
N THR A 1115 25.92 -3.89 -74.79
CA THR A 1115 27.10 -3.04 -74.97
C THR A 1115 26.68 -1.59 -75.19
N ILE A 1116 27.16 -0.70 -74.29
CA ILE A 1116 27.01 0.76 -74.38
C ILE A 1116 28.35 1.34 -74.80
N ASN A 1117 28.47 1.69 -76.08
CA ASN A 1117 29.67 2.29 -76.67
C ASN A 1117 29.44 3.79 -76.97
N PRO A 1118 30.48 4.65 -76.88
CA PRO A 1118 30.35 6.09 -77.15
C PRO A 1118 29.77 6.42 -78.52
N SER A 1119 30.15 5.68 -79.57
CA SER A 1119 29.61 5.88 -80.93
C SER A 1119 28.11 5.65 -81.03
N VAL A 1120 27.55 4.70 -80.27
CA VAL A 1120 26.10 4.42 -80.26
C VAL A 1120 25.34 5.52 -79.51
N ALA A 1121 25.95 6.09 -78.47
CA ALA A 1121 25.41 7.27 -77.79
C ALA A 1121 25.48 8.51 -78.70
N GLU A 1122 26.56 8.70 -79.46
CA GLU A 1122 26.73 9.81 -80.41
C GLU A 1122 25.75 9.72 -81.59
N GLU A 1123 25.55 8.53 -82.15
CA GLU A 1123 24.55 8.26 -83.18
C GLU A 1123 23.11 8.46 -82.66
N ALA A 1124 22.84 8.06 -81.40
CA ALA A 1124 21.58 8.34 -80.73
C ALA A 1124 21.36 9.85 -80.44
N LEU A 1125 22.41 10.60 -80.13
CA LEU A 1125 22.35 12.06 -79.97
C LEU A 1125 21.99 12.74 -81.29
N GLU A 1126 22.58 12.27 -82.40
CA GLU A 1126 22.26 12.76 -83.74
C GLU A 1126 20.82 12.37 -84.15
N GLN A 1127 20.31 11.21 -83.73
CA GLN A 1127 18.89 10.87 -83.88
C GLN A 1127 17.97 11.80 -83.08
N ILE A 1128 18.31 12.15 -81.83
CA ILE A 1128 17.55 13.16 -81.05
C ILE A 1128 17.54 14.50 -81.80
N LYS A 1129 18.70 14.96 -82.26
CA LYS A 1129 18.87 16.23 -83.01
C LYS A 1129 18.07 16.26 -84.32
N ASN A 1130 18.03 15.15 -85.06
CA ASN A 1130 17.19 15.01 -86.25
C ASN A 1130 15.69 14.94 -85.90
N LYS A 1131 15.32 14.29 -84.79
CA LYS A 1131 13.93 14.22 -84.32
C LYS A 1131 13.43 15.59 -83.82
N VAL A 1132 14.25 16.34 -83.09
CA VAL A 1132 13.94 17.70 -82.63
C VAL A 1132 13.82 18.67 -83.82
N THR A 1133 14.70 18.59 -84.81
CA THR A 1133 14.59 19.42 -86.03
C THR A 1133 13.44 18.99 -86.95
N SER A 1134 12.98 17.73 -86.90
CA SER A 1134 11.71 17.32 -87.51
C SER A 1134 10.52 17.89 -86.75
N MET A 1135 10.50 17.75 -85.41
CA MET A 1135 9.44 18.27 -84.56
C MET A 1135 9.31 19.80 -84.64
N ASP A 1136 10.39 20.56 -84.76
CA ASP A 1136 10.31 22.02 -84.96
C ASP A 1136 9.71 22.37 -86.33
N ARG A 1137 10.05 21.63 -87.40
CA ARG A 1137 9.37 21.77 -88.71
C ARG A 1137 7.88 21.41 -88.63
N GLU A 1138 7.53 20.34 -87.91
CA GLU A 1138 6.15 19.95 -87.65
C GLU A 1138 5.41 20.98 -86.78
N LEU A 1139 6.09 21.66 -85.85
CA LEU A 1139 5.52 22.73 -85.02
C LEU A 1139 5.32 24.02 -85.84
N GLN A 1140 6.20 24.31 -86.81
CA GLN A 1140 5.96 25.35 -87.82
C GLN A 1140 4.76 24.99 -88.72
N ASP A 1141 4.65 23.75 -89.19
CA ASP A 1141 3.54 23.31 -90.05
C ASP A 1141 2.21 23.20 -89.27
N LEU A 1142 2.23 22.79 -88.01
CA LEU A 1142 1.11 22.87 -87.07
C LEU A 1142 0.74 24.32 -86.76
N LYS A 1143 1.70 25.23 -86.63
CA LYS A 1143 1.42 26.68 -86.57
C LYS A 1143 0.70 27.15 -87.84
N TYR A 1144 1.07 26.66 -89.03
CA TYR A 1144 0.34 26.96 -90.28
C TYR A 1144 -1.06 26.31 -90.34
N LYS A 1145 -1.23 25.09 -89.83
CA LYS A 1145 -2.53 24.38 -89.78
C LYS A 1145 -3.48 24.94 -88.72
N ASN A 1146 -3.00 25.35 -87.55
CA ASN A 1146 -3.86 25.95 -86.51
C ASN A 1146 -4.38 27.35 -86.87
N LYS A 1147 -3.74 28.04 -87.84
CA LYS A 1147 -4.36 29.19 -88.51
C LYS A 1147 -5.63 28.76 -89.27
N ILE A 1148 -5.51 27.70 -90.07
CA ILE A 1148 -6.57 27.21 -90.95
C ILE A 1148 -7.77 26.64 -90.16
N SER A 1149 -7.54 25.99 -89.02
CA SER A 1149 -8.64 25.53 -88.16
C SER A 1149 -9.38 26.70 -87.50
N SER A 1150 -8.68 27.73 -87.01
CA SER A 1150 -9.28 28.81 -86.22
C SER A 1150 -10.19 29.77 -87.02
N GLU A 1151 -10.00 29.96 -88.34
CA GLU A 1151 -10.88 30.82 -89.15
C GLU A 1151 -12.01 30.11 -89.90
N ARG A 1152 -11.98 28.78 -90.12
CA ARG A 1152 -13.18 28.07 -90.66
C ARG A 1152 -14.14 27.59 -89.56
N ILE A 1153 -13.67 27.42 -88.32
CA ILE A 1153 -14.57 27.28 -87.16
C ILE A 1153 -15.54 28.48 -87.07
N ARG A 1154 -15.10 29.67 -87.48
CA ARG A 1154 -15.90 30.91 -87.58
C ARG A 1154 -16.99 30.92 -88.69
N LEU A 1155 -17.06 29.89 -89.54
CA LEU A 1155 -18.07 29.75 -90.61
C LEU A 1155 -18.69 28.35 -90.69
N SER A 1156 -18.30 27.43 -89.81
CA SER A 1156 -19.13 26.28 -89.42
C SER A 1156 -20.17 26.68 -88.34
N GLU A 1157 -20.11 27.91 -87.84
CA GLU A 1157 -21.20 28.53 -87.09
C GLU A 1157 -22.27 29.07 -88.07
N LEU A 1158 -23.52 28.60 -87.89
CA LEU A 1158 -24.79 29.13 -88.43
C LEU A 1158 -25.08 28.88 -89.93
N MET A 1159 -26.14 28.17 -90.37
CA MET A 1159 -27.12 27.23 -89.76
C MET A 1159 -27.77 26.39 -90.90
N PRO A 1160 -28.33 25.20 -90.57
CA PRO A 1160 -29.75 24.93 -90.89
C PRO A 1160 -30.51 24.22 -89.72
N GLN A 1161 -31.72 23.69 -89.94
CA GLN A 1161 -32.63 23.16 -88.89
C GLN A 1161 -33.46 21.92 -89.34
N ALA A 1162 -34.50 21.52 -88.59
CA ALA A 1162 -35.63 20.63 -88.99
C ALA A 1162 -36.59 20.32 -87.79
N SER A 1163 -36.98 21.27 -86.94
CA SER A 1163 -38.09 22.17 -87.31
C SER A 1163 -37.79 22.99 -88.54
N SER A 1164 -38.72 22.99 -89.49
CA SER A 1164 -38.55 23.44 -90.88
C SER A 1164 -37.35 24.34 -91.21
N PRO A 1165 -36.47 23.92 -92.13
CA PRO A 1165 -36.23 22.53 -92.58
C PRO A 1165 -34.73 22.33 -92.85
N ILE A 1166 -34.41 21.44 -93.81
CA ILE A 1166 -33.18 21.45 -94.61
C ILE A 1166 -32.00 20.81 -93.83
N CYS A 1167 -31.69 19.52 -94.06
CA CYS A 1167 -31.03 19.01 -95.28
C CYS A 1167 -29.76 19.83 -95.56
N THR A 1168 -28.56 19.29 -95.61
CA THR A 1168 -28.07 18.37 -96.65
C THR A 1168 -26.99 17.45 -96.02
N ARG A 1169 -26.47 16.38 -96.64
CA ARG A 1169 -25.78 16.34 -97.95
C ARG A 1169 -24.67 17.43 -98.03
N THR A 1170 -23.50 17.20 -98.61
CA THR A 1170 -23.08 16.19 -99.58
C THR A 1170 -21.56 16.01 -99.45
N ASP A 1171 -21.11 14.77 -99.63
CA ASP A 1171 -20.07 14.34 -100.58
C ASP A 1171 -18.70 15.04 -100.67
N GLU A 1172 -17.68 14.18 -100.72
CA GLU A 1172 -16.58 14.17 -101.70
C GLU A 1172 -15.53 15.31 -101.82
N THR A 1173 -14.27 14.85 -101.93
CA THR A 1173 -13.17 15.37 -102.77
C THR A 1173 -12.38 16.64 -102.43
N ARG A 1174 -11.04 16.47 -102.54
CA ARG A 1174 -10.01 17.38 -103.10
C ARG A 1174 -9.75 18.78 -102.45
N GLN A 1175 -8.57 18.85 -101.81
CA GLN A 1175 -7.52 19.89 -101.95
C GLN A 1175 -7.81 21.41 -101.75
N THR A 1176 -7.00 22.07 -100.88
CA THR A 1176 -6.68 23.53 -100.77
C THR A 1176 -7.57 24.46 -99.83
N PRO A 1177 -7.24 25.76 -99.53
CA PRO A 1177 -6.26 26.16 -98.47
C PRO A 1177 -6.54 27.46 -97.59
N LYS A 1178 -5.67 27.75 -96.58
CA LYS A 1178 -5.31 29.06 -95.90
C LYS A 1178 -6.33 29.91 -95.07
N ARG A 1179 -5.96 30.39 -93.83
CA ARG A 1179 -5.67 31.83 -93.42
C ARG A 1179 -5.37 32.09 -91.89
N MET A 1180 -4.55 33.12 -91.59
CA MET A 1180 -4.42 34.06 -90.40
C MET A 1180 -4.45 33.64 -88.88
N SER A 1181 -3.96 34.52 -87.97
CA SER A 1181 -3.70 34.27 -86.50
C SER A 1181 -3.14 35.50 -85.72
N GLN A 1182 -3.29 35.61 -84.38
CA GLN A 1182 -2.41 36.46 -83.51
C GLN A 1182 -2.41 36.11 -81.98
N ALA A 1183 -1.71 36.90 -81.14
CA ALA A 1183 -1.47 36.79 -79.67
C ALA A 1183 -1.30 38.25 -79.07
N PRO A 1184 -0.80 38.60 -77.84
CA PRO A 1184 0.16 37.94 -76.91
C PRO A 1184 -0.06 38.24 -75.36
N TYR A 1185 1.04 38.35 -74.57
CA TYR A 1185 1.27 38.93 -73.20
C TYR A 1185 1.62 38.03 -71.98
N PHE A 1186 2.20 38.66 -70.93
CA PHE A 1186 3.10 38.09 -69.89
C PHE A 1186 2.74 38.51 -68.44
N SER A 1187 2.87 37.57 -67.49
CA SER A 1187 3.23 37.75 -66.05
C SER A 1187 3.46 36.33 -65.46
N ALA A 1188 4.49 35.94 -64.71
CA ALA A 1188 5.27 36.50 -63.57
C ALA A 1188 4.83 35.93 -62.19
N LEU A 1189 5.85 35.56 -61.39
CA LEU A 1189 5.87 35.08 -59.99
C LEU A 1189 5.45 33.63 -59.61
N ASP A 1190 6.22 33.17 -58.60
CA ASP A 1190 6.05 32.16 -57.55
C ASP A 1190 5.87 30.64 -57.79
N ARG A 1191 6.82 29.91 -57.15
CA ARG A 1191 6.87 28.49 -56.73
C ARG A 1191 7.02 27.42 -57.81
#